data_AF-A0A926PR87-F1
#
_entry.id   AF-A0A926PR87-F1
#
_cell.length_a   1.000
_cell.length_b   1.000
_cell.length_c   1.000
_cell.angle_alpha   90.00
_cell.angle_beta   90.00
_cell.angle_gamma   90.00
#
_symmetry.space_group_name_H-M   'P 1'
#
loop_
_entity.id
_entity.type
_entity.pdbx_description
1 polymer ?
#
loop_
_entity_poly.entity_id
_entity_poly.type
_entity_poly.pdbx_seq_one_letter_code
_entity_poly.pdbx_strand_id
1 'polypeptide(L)'
;MDTLDQILDFPSTVSDCLASTSAQTEEDQDTNTAHTIALDAEWHSKLTVSLKKAGCQVDISEALTVQYYHHESGRQFVYVQEEYFTYLEQYAFALGIELIPWSNLDDGTLEDLLIRLNLQNCRIRLLMFFSARDLRYAFGKKQAEYYYTNKQLVKMRGIKNRKGPLTIGEGNQISIHDLAGWAAKGLAQLTAAVGVEMADKHELDDYKCRMDEALVKHPETFLRYAMGDTTALVSIFEEYVKLVRKVQETLGIPEEDWFTEDTIAQTVGTLTSEVLYTHIRNQASNKQAFDFALKKLGILNSGAKNYRKTRENLNKLRREIKTSADLERKELQNDLKAIINSKSFLHTALGQAGVQYFAKQSDSSVFLALVQGGRCNNELSTKYRVTGVALDIDMNSCYGEALRSFTYPIGLPTVISQYDEEKPMTVREFLTRYESELVPNLWHIVVSGKLPFRQDLIFSKDVSAQKIRSLKDEDYERGDGVEQRTEVSHIPGDFLLCQTQIENGIITSDILNAINRVSADREKKSWLDLEVQAGAFYAKSDQIDTLDEWVDHALQDEGERTVIDNRHGNNKDDRTRKWVGLSMEDFTGLLVTERRRAKDNGEMAYQETLKLFINTTYGVIASPYFEVGNTILANNITARARLGAWMMNKSLHTVQSITDGGGYSPLSVAYLKPNAKQPGFNTFADISNWKDNRNYTRTVAPLAGLPDGTTWEQWIAEVKERYSTLQDAKEIDDYEKEELGKFLNATAKDHIDKFWERYGLSFPFDIEHKVQNTSTAMAYFKKGDYAFRTINYGDVFKSRGNKDFSTQKGPNAELKSHPTFKLLTNILDGTDDFPEEMEYNEQYFLSLTAWTIAQKSTNGYTHIVDQHPGDEIIETRTARFNNTHIPILKIKDYERRNSRKAENHGKPVEFFERARKYGISAVVRAMNADELSR
;
A
#
# COMPACT_ATOMS: atom_id res chain seq x y z
N MET A 1 -38.83 -12.72 -74.60
CA MET A 1 -40.07 -13.47 -74.87
C MET A 1 -40.48 -14.13 -73.58
N ASP A 2 -41.42 -13.44 -72.93
CA ASP A 2 -42.59 -13.93 -72.20
C ASP A 2 -42.53 -15.10 -71.22
N THR A 3 -43.09 -14.75 -70.06
CA THR A 3 -43.89 -15.52 -69.10
C THR A 3 -43.21 -16.61 -68.29
N LEU A 4 -43.10 -16.32 -66.99
CA LEU A 4 -43.56 -17.22 -65.93
C LEU A 4 -43.80 -16.43 -64.64
N ASP A 5 -45.04 -15.99 -64.49
CA ASP A 5 -45.67 -15.72 -63.20
C ASP A 5 -45.96 -17.05 -62.49
N GLN A 6 -45.63 -17.13 -61.19
CA GLN A 6 -46.51 -17.56 -60.08
C GLN A 6 -45.71 -18.22 -58.92
N ILE A 7 -46.09 -17.79 -57.71
CA ILE A 7 -45.81 -18.33 -56.37
C ILE A 7 -44.56 -17.80 -55.66
N LEU A 8 -44.67 -16.57 -55.16
CA LEU A 8 -44.09 -16.13 -53.88
C LEU A 8 -45.05 -15.11 -53.26
N ASP A 9 -45.56 -15.39 -52.05
CA ASP A 9 -46.11 -14.37 -51.15
C ASP A 9 -45.74 -14.79 -49.71
N PHE A 10 -44.65 -14.21 -49.20
CA PHE A 10 -44.31 -14.18 -47.78
C PHE A 10 -44.20 -12.69 -47.40
N PRO A 11 -44.92 -12.22 -46.36
CA PRO A 11 -44.98 -10.81 -46.04
C PRO A 11 -43.66 -10.33 -45.41
N SER A 12 -43.13 -9.27 -45.99
CA SER A 12 -42.08 -8.42 -45.45
C SER A 12 -42.63 -7.56 -44.31
N THR A 13 -41.80 -7.43 -43.26
CA THR A 13 -41.77 -6.44 -42.15
C THR A 13 -41.97 -7.03 -40.75
N VAL A 14 -40.85 -7.36 -40.10
CA VAL A 14 -40.75 -7.57 -38.65
C VAL A 14 -40.60 -6.20 -37.97
N SER A 15 -41.65 -5.38 -38.03
CA SER A 15 -41.71 -4.09 -37.31
C SER A 15 -42.83 -4.03 -36.26
N ASP A 16 -43.68 -5.05 -36.14
CA ASP A 16 -44.88 -4.98 -35.28
C ASP A 16 -44.93 -6.01 -34.13
N CYS A 17 -43.79 -6.62 -33.75
CA CYS A 17 -43.75 -7.59 -32.63
C CYS A 17 -43.14 -7.07 -31.32
N LEU A 18 -42.86 -5.76 -31.17
CA LEU A 18 -42.36 -5.19 -29.90
C LEU A 18 -43.30 -4.16 -29.24
N ALA A 19 -44.54 -4.00 -29.73
CA ALA A 19 -45.48 -3.00 -29.23
C ALA A 19 -46.70 -3.55 -28.46
N SER A 20 -46.59 -4.72 -27.81
CA SER A 20 -47.71 -5.26 -27.01
C SER A 20 -47.32 -5.93 -25.70
N THR A 21 -46.52 -5.25 -24.87
CA THR A 21 -46.47 -5.50 -23.42
C THR A 21 -45.95 -4.26 -22.71
N SER A 22 -46.87 -3.42 -22.18
CA SER A 22 -46.72 -2.57 -20.97
C SER A 22 -47.66 -1.37 -21.01
N ALA A 23 -48.97 -1.61 -20.98
CA ALA A 23 -49.86 -0.69 -20.25
C ALA A 23 -49.86 -1.16 -18.78
N GLN A 24 -48.69 -1.07 -18.13
CA GLN A 24 -48.62 -1.10 -16.68
C GLN A 24 -48.85 0.34 -16.23
N THR A 25 -49.82 0.48 -15.32
CA THR A 25 -50.09 1.67 -14.54
C THR A 25 -48.79 2.32 -14.06
N GLU A 26 -48.71 3.65 -14.12
CA GLU A 26 -47.71 4.48 -13.43
C GLU A 26 -47.73 4.17 -11.92
N GLU A 27 -47.16 3.03 -11.53
CA GLU A 27 -46.69 2.81 -10.17
C GLU A 27 -45.53 3.79 -9.97
N ASP A 28 -45.63 4.63 -8.95
CA ASP A 28 -44.56 5.51 -8.48
C ASP A 28 -43.24 4.73 -8.50
N GLN A 29 -42.41 4.96 -9.52
CA GLN A 29 -41.07 4.38 -9.57
C GLN A 29 -40.38 4.82 -8.29
N ASP A 30 -40.00 3.86 -7.47
CA ASP A 30 -39.35 4.13 -6.18
C ASP A 30 -38.03 4.85 -6.46
N THR A 31 -38.09 6.18 -6.40
CA THR A 31 -36.97 7.10 -6.63
C THR A 31 -35.74 6.82 -5.75
N ASN A 32 -35.85 5.88 -4.81
CA ASN A 32 -34.74 5.43 -3.99
C ASN A 32 -33.89 4.30 -4.59
N THR A 33 -34.37 3.56 -5.60
CA THR A 33 -33.61 2.43 -6.17
C THR A 33 -32.47 2.96 -7.04
N ALA A 34 -31.24 2.53 -6.72
CA ALA A 34 -30.06 2.90 -7.50
C ALA A 34 -29.84 1.92 -8.66
N HIS A 35 -29.70 2.43 -9.88
CA HIS A 35 -29.35 1.65 -11.07
C HIS A 35 -27.84 1.46 -11.17
N THR A 36 -27.39 0.27 -11.58
CA THR A 36 -25.98 -0.06 -11.73
C THR A 36 -25.60 -0.13 -13.20
N ILE A 37 -24.69 0.76 -13.61
CA ILE A 37 -24.15 0.82 -14.96
C ILE A 37 -22.65 0.58 -14.87
N ALA A 38 -22.14 -0.42 -15.58
CA ALA A 38 -20.70 -0.60 -15.78
C ALA A 38 -20.27 0.07 -17.07
N LEU A 39 -19.07 0.65 -17.05
CA LEU A 39 -18.48 1.40 -18.13
C LEU A 39 -17.05 0.92 -18.36
N ASP A 40 -16.70 0.79 -19.63
CA ASP A 40 -15.33 0.64 -20.12
C ASP A 40 -15.20 1.38 -21.47
N ALA A 41 -13.98 1.66 -21.88
CA ALA A 41 -13.71 2.16 -23.22
C ALA A 41 -12.52 1.42 -23.82
N GLU A 42 -12.66 0.93 -25.05
CA GLU A 42 -11.60 0.20 -25.74
C GLU A 42 -10.77 1.12 -26.63
N TRP A 43 -9.44 0.98 -26.51
CA TRP A 43 -8.49 1.98 -27.01
C TRP A 43 -7.73 1.52 -28.25
N HIS A 44 -7.44 2.47 -29.13
CA HIS A 44 -6.36 2.33 -30.10
C HIS A 44 -5.15 3.17 -29.64
N SER A 45 -4.08 2.52 -29.16
CA SER A 45 -2.83 3.23 -28.84
C SER A 45 -2.06 3.53 -30.13
N LYS A 46 -2.00 4.81 -30.51
CA LYS A 46 -1.13 5.43 -31.53
C LYS A 46 -0.35 4.46 -32.43
N LEU A 47 -0.88 4.20 -33.61
CA LEU A 47 -0.09 3.77 -34.78
C LEU A 47 0.23 5.00 -35.66
N THR A 48 0.76 6.08 -35.07
CA THR A 48 1.16 7.29 -35.81
C THR A 48 2.28 7.00 -36.84
N VAL A 49 2.96 5.85 -36.73
CA VAL A 49 4.12 5.51 -37.56
C VAL A 49 3.76 4.79 -38.87
N SER A 50 2.75 3.90 -38.91
CA SER A 50 2.53 3.10 -40.13
C SER A 50 1.50 3.68 -41.11
N LEU A 51 0.55 4.52 -40.68
CA LEU A 51 -0.35 5.23 -41.62
C LEU A 51 0.34 6.37 -42.38
N LYS A 52 1.48 6.88 -41.87
CA LYS A 52 2.36 7.79 -42.63
C LYS A 52 2.94 7.15 -43.90
N LYS A 53 3.08 5.82 -43.97
CA LYS A 53 3.50 5.11 -45.19
C LYS A 53 2.37 4.98 -46.23
N ALA A 54 1.11 5.14 -45.83
CA ALA A 54 -0.06 4.99 -46.70
C ALA A 54 -0.65 6.32 -47.19
N GLY A 55 -0.11 7.48 -46.76
CA GLY A 55 -0.59 8.79 -47.20
C GLY A 55 -1.86 9.30 -46.52
N CYS A 56 -2.43 8.56 -45.57
CA CYS A 56 -3.53 9.01 -44.73
C CYS A 56 -2.99 9.73 -43.48
N GLN A 57 -3.21 11.05 -43.39
CA GLN A 57 -3.11 11.79 -42.14
C GLN A 57 -4.44 11.64 -41.40
N VAL A 58 -4.57 10.60 -40.59
CA VAL A 58 -5.57 10.57 -39.52
C VAL A 58 -4.80 10.38 -38.22
N ASP A 59 -4.89 11.36 -37.33
CA ASP A 59 -4.24 11.33 -36.01
C ASP A 59 -5.16 10.60 -35.03
N ILE A 60 -5.22 9.26 -35.14
CA ILE A 60 -6.16 8.47 -34.32
C ILE A 60 -5.48 8.13 -32.98
N SER A 61 -5.80 8.93 -31.96
CA SER A 61 -5.48 8.63 -30.54
C SER A 61 -6.74 8.33 -29.72
N GLU A 62 -7.79 7.90 -30.41
CA GLU A 62 -9.18 7.89 -29.94
C GLU A 62 -9.63 6.46 -29.58
N ALA A 63 -10.66 6.35 -28.74
CA ALA A 63 -11.29 5.05 -28.48
C ALA A 63 -12.03 4.56 -29.71
N LEU A 64 -11.95 3.25 -29.96
CA LEU A 64 -12.70 2.58 -31.02
C LEU A 64 -14.17 2.46 -30.61
N THR A 65 -14.40 2.17 -29.33
CA THR A 65 -15.73 1.97 -28.77
C THR A 65 -15.80 2.37 -27.29
N VAL A 66 -16.99 2.75 -26.82
CA VAL A 66 -17.31 2.92 -25.39
C VAL A 66 -18.44 1.96 -25.06
N GLN A 67 -18.24 1.12 -24.06
CA GLN A 67 -19.18 0.05 -23.72
C GLN A 67 -19.90 0.36 -22.42
N TYR A 68 -21.19 0.03 -22.40
CA TYR A 68 -22.00 0.09 -21.20
C TYR A 68 -22.75 -1.21 -20.99
N TYR A 69 -22.83 -1.63 -19.74
CA TYR A 69 -23.71 -2.70 -19.30
C TYR A 69 -24.64 -2.18 -18.21
N HIS A 70 -25.95 -2.23 -18.47
CA HIS A 70 -26.97 -1.87 -17.49
C HIS A 70 -27.48 -3.14 -16.81
N HIS A 71 -27.14 -3.27 -15.52
CA HIS A 71 -27.36 -4.50 -14.75
C HIS A 71 -28.85 -4.86 -14.67
N GLU A 72 -29.70 -3.90 -14.33
CA GLU A 72 -31.11 -4.16 -14.03
C GLU A 72 -31.90 -4.65 -15.25
N SER A 73 -31.54 -4.21 -16.45
CA SER A 73 -32.19 -4.68 -17.69
C SER A 73 -31.39 -5.76 -18.41
N GLY A 74 -30.17 -6.07 -17.97
CA GLY A 74 -29.22 -6.91 -18.69
C GLY A 74 -28.84 -6.40 -20.10
N ARG A 75 -29.07 -5.12 -20.40
CA ARG A 75 -28.83 -4.57 -21.75
C ARG A 75 -27.38 -4.16 -21.91
N GLN A 76 -26.84 -4.42 -23.10
CA GLN A 76 -25.48 -4.12 -23.50
C GLN A 76 -25.50 -3.06 -24.60
N PHE A 77 -24.67 -2.03 -24.44
CA PHE A 77 -24.57 -0.92 -25.38
C PHE A 77 -23.13 -0.70 -25.79
N VAL A 78 -22.89 -0.49 -27.08
CA VAL A 78 -21.58 -0.15 -27.61
C VAL A 78 -21.71 1.10 -28.48
N TYR A 79 -21.16 2.19 -28.00
CA TYR A 79 -20.96 3.41 -28.78
C TYR A 79 -19.79 3.18 -29.72
N VAL A 80 -20.00 3.34 -31.01
CA VAL A 80 -19.00 3.09 -32.05
C VAL A 80 -18.92 4.27 -33.00
N GLN A 81 -17.71 4.58 -33.47
CA GLN A 81 -17.53 5.61 -34.51
C GLN A 81 -18.37 5.28 -35.75
N GLU A 82 -18.97 6.32 -36.33
CA GLU A 82 -19.96 6.19 -37.41
C GLU A 82 -19.46 5.35 -38.60
N GLU A 83 -18.15 5.40 -38.89
CA GLU A 83 -17.52 4.62 -39.97
C GLU A 83 -17.56 3.09 -39.77
N TYR A 84 -17.67 2.59 -38.54
CA TYR A 84 -17.78 1.16 -38.25
C TYR A 84 -19.22 0.71 -37.95
N PHE A 85 -20.16 1.64 -37.75
CA PHE A 85 -21.52 1.33 -37.29
C PHE A 85 -22.23 0.33 -38.21
N THR A 86 -22.35 0.65 -39.50
CA THR A 86 -23.05 -0.22 -40.48
C THR A 86 -22.37 -1.59 -40.62
N TYR A 87 -21.05 -1.65 -40.43
CA TYR A 87 -20.32 -2.91 -40.52
C TYR A 87 -20.58 -3.82 -39.31
N LEU A 88 -20.63 -3.25 -38.11
CA LEU A 88 -20.79 -4.01 -36.86
C LEU A 88 -22.24 -4.34 -36.52
N GLU A 89 -23.21 -3.58 -37.03
CA GLU A 89 -24.63 -3.67 -36.66
C GLU A 89 -25.19 -5.10 -36.71
N GLN A 90 -24.90 -5.83 -37.80
CA GLN A 90 -25.37 -7.21 -37.95
C GLN A 90 -24.78 -8.17 -36.88
N TYR A 91 -23.53 -7.97 -36.48
CA TYR A 91 -22.84 -8.82 -35.51
C TYR A 91 -23.30 -8.48 -34.09
N ALA A 92 -23.46 -7.19 -33.79
CA ALA A 92 -23.98 -6.74 -32.52
C ALA A 92 -25.43 -7.19 -32.29
N PHE A 93 -26.28 -7.09 -33.32
CA PHE A 93 -27.64 -7.61 -33.28
C PHE A 93 -27.67 -9.12 -32.97
N ALA A 94 -26.78 -9.89 -33.60
CA ALA A 94 -26.66 -11.34 -33.34
C ALA A 94 -26.24 -11.66 -31.89
N LEU A 95 -25.52 -10.75 -31.22
CA LEU A 95 -25.08 -10.88 -29.83
C LEU A 95 -26.06 -10.25 -28.82
N GLY A 96 -27.14 -9.59 -29.27
CA GLY A 96 -28.04 -8.84 -28.39
C GLY A 96 -27.43 -7.53 -27.84
N ILE A 97 -26.42 -6.99 -28.54
CA ILE A 97 -25.75 -5.73 -28.21
C ILE A 97 -26.39 -4.61 -29.02
N GLU A 98 -26.77 -3.51 -28.36
CA GLU A 98 -27.26 -2.31 -29.02
C GLU A 98 -26.08 -1.42 -29.43
N LEU A 99 -25.87 -1.25 -30.75
CA LEU A 99 -24.90 -0.27 -31.24
C LEU A 99 -25.51 1.12 -31.27
N ILE A 100 -24.69 2.11 -30.93
CA ILE A 100 -25.06 3.52 -31.00
C ILE A 100 -23.97 4.25 -31.81
N PRO A 101 -24.33 4.98 -32.89
CA PRO A 101 -23.36 5.74 -33.64
C PRO A 101 -22.87 6.92 -32.79
N TRP A 102 -21.56 7.12 -32.75
CA TRP A 102 -20.91 8.17 -31.99
C TRP A 102 -20.15 9.10 -32.92
N SER A 103 -20.72 10.27 -33.18
CA SER A 103 -20.24 11.21 -34.20
C SER A 103 -19.24 12.24 -33.67
N ASN A 104 -19.21 12.51 -32.36
CA ASN A 104 -18.32 13.48 -31.75
C ASN A 104 -17.79 13.00 -30.40
N LEU A 105 -16.48 12.77 -30.34
CA LEU A 105 -15.80 12.21 -29.18
C LEU A 105 -15.69 13.16 -27.99
N ASP A 106 -15.91 14.45 -28.23
CA ASP A 106 -15.97 15.44 -27.16
C ASP A 106 -17.31 15.41 -26.41
N ASP A 107 -18.35 14.81 -27.00
CA ASP A 107 -19.68 14.70 -26.41
C ASP A 107 -19.77 13.51 -25.46
N GLY A 108 -20.48 13.68 -24.36
CA GLY A 108 -20.66 12.65 -23.34
C GLY A 108 -21.68 11.59 -23.77
N THR A 109 -21.31 10.33 -23.65
CA THR A 109 -22.15 9.18 -24.03
C THR A 109 -23.14 8.77 -22.94
N LEU A 110 -22.87 9.09 -21.67
CA LEU A 110 -23.70 8.65 -20.55
C LEU A 110 -25.08 9.32 -20.53
N GLU A 111 -25.19 10.60 -20.89
CA GLU A 111 -26.48 11.29 -20.89
C GLU A 111 -27.43 10.70 -21.95
N ASP A 112 -26.92 10.43 -23.15
CA ASP A 112 -27.67 9.75 -24.22
C ASP A 112 -28.11 8.34 -23.78
N LEU A 113 -27.23 7.58 -23.13
CA LEU A 113 -27.56 6.26 -22.59
C LEU A 113 -28.72 6.32 -21.60
N LEU A 114 -28.69 7.28 -20.67
CA LEU A 114 -29.73 7.43 -19.65
C LEU A 114 -31.10 7.75 -20.28
N ILE A 115 -31.12 8.58 -21.34
CA ILE A 115 -32.33 8.87 -22.12
C ILE A 115 -32.87 7.59 -22.78
N ARG A 116 -32.00 6.76 -23.37
CA ARG A 116 -32.38 5.48 -24.02
C ARG A 116 -32.89 4.43 -23.04
N LEU A 117 -32.39 4.47 -21.81
CA LEU A 117 -32.87 3.64 -20.71
C LEU A 117 -34.13 4.21 -20.03
N ASN A 118 -34.59 5.39 -20.45
CA ASN A 118 -35.70 6.13 -19.83
C ASN A 118 -35.49 6.37 -18.32
N LEU A 119 -34.26 6.73 -17.94
CA LEU A 119 -33.86 7.01 -16.55
C LEU A 119 -33.82 8.52 -16.31
N GLN A 120 -34.71 8.99 -15.45
CA GLN A 120 -34.86 10.41 -15.08
C GLN A 120 -34.94 10.54 -13.56
N ASN A 121 -34.24 11.51 -12.99
CA ASN A 121 -34.17 11.72 -11.53
C ASN A 121 -33.75 10.46 -10.73
N CYS A 122 -33.01 9.54 -11.35
CA CYS A 122 -32.55 8.30 -10.74
C CYS A 122 -31.20 8.47 -10.04
N ARG A 123 -30.90 7.55 -9.12
CA ARG A 123 -29.53 7.36 -8.59
C ARG A 123 -28.82 6.34 -9.47
N ILE A 124 -27.63 6.66 -9.95
CA ILE A 124 -26.83 5.78 -10.81
C ILE A 124 -25.51 5.46 -10.10
N ARG A 125 -25.21 4.17 -9.99
CA ARG A 125 -23.93 3.62 -9.58
C ARG A 125 -23.13 3.31 -10.85
N LEU A 126 -22.14 4.13 -11.17
CA LEU A 126 -21.28 3.95 -12.33
C LEU A 126 -20.03 3.16 -11.92
N LEU A 127 -19.98 1.88 -12.28
CA LEU A 127 -18.82 1.00 -12.07
C LEU A 127 -17.80 1.20 -13.19
N MET A 128 -16.52 1.25 -12.84
CA MET A 128 -15.42 1.33 -13.78
C MET A 128 -14.14 0.73 -13.17
N PHE A 129 -13.10 0.52 -13.97
CA PHE A 129 -11.79 0.07 -13.48
C PHE A 129 -10.65 0.92 -14.06
N PHE A 130 -10.17 1.87 -13.26
CA PHE A 130 -9.00 2.72 -13.52
C PHE A 130 -8.89 3.31 -14.94
N SER A 131 -9.69 4.32 -15.25
CA SER A 131 -9.38 5.21 -16.38
C SER A 131 -10.14 6.54 -16.29
N ALA A 132 -9.42 7.62 -16.02
CA ALA A 132 -9.97 8.98 -16.14
C ALA A 132 -10.44 9.30 -17.57
N ARG A 133 -10.05 8.45 -18.52
CA ARG A 133 -10.38 8.49 -19.92
C ARG A 133 -11.78 7.93 -20.17
N ASP A 134 -12.21 6.90 -19.43
CA ASP A 134 -13.58 6.37 -19.49
C ASP A 134 -14.56 7.46 -19.07
N LEU A 135 -14.25 8.14 -17.94
CA LEU A 135 -15.06 9.25 -17.45
C LEU A 135 -15.08 10.43 -18.42
N ARG A 136 -14.00 10.65 -19.19
CA ARG A 136 -13.96 11.66 -20.24
C ARG A 136 -14.99 11.37 -21.32
N TYR A 137 -15.18 10.12 -21.71
CA TYR A 137 -16.17 9.75 -22.71
C TYR A 137 -17.57 9.59 -22.17
N ALA A 138 -17.71 9.18 -20.90
CA ALA A 138 -19.00 9.16 -20.24
C ALA A 138 -19.59 10.56 -20.12
N PHE A 139 -18.81 11.52 -19.62
CA PHE A 139 -19.29 12.88 -19.38
C PHE A 139 -19.06 13.85 -20.53
N GLY A 140 -18.20 13.51 -21.49
CA GLY A 140 -17.70 14.44 -22.48
C GLY A 140 -16.51 15.23 -21.94
N LYS A 141 -15.62 15.65 -22.86
CA LYS A 141 -14.30 16.22 -22.52
C LYS A 141 -14.40 17.41 -21.57
N LYS A 142 -15.20 18.41 -21.96
CA LYS A 142 -15.37 19.67 -21.20
C LYS A 142 -15.95 19.44 -19.81
N GLN A 143 -16.92 18.54 -19.69
CA GLN A 143 -17.59 18.26 -18.43
C GLN A 143 -16.69 17.48 -17.47
N ALA A 144 -15.97 16.48 -17.98
CA ALA A 144 -14.98 15.75 -17.18
C ALA A 144 -13.87 16.69 -16.67
N GLU A 145 -13.31 17.54 -17.55
CA GLU A 145 -12.32 18.56 -17.17
C GLU A 145 -12.86 19.56 -16.13
N TYR A 146 -14.14 19.94 -16.25
CA TYR A 146 -14.82 20.74 -15.24
C TYR A 146 -14.88 20.02 -13.88
N TYR A 147 -15.27 18.74 -13.85
CA TYR A 147 -15.32 17.94 -12.62
C TYR A 147 -13.94 17.78 -11.98
N TYR A 148 -12.90 17.59 -12.79
CA TYR A 148 -11.51 17.52 -12.37
C TYR A 148 -11.03 18.84 -11.76
N THR A 149 -11.19 19.94 -12.48
CA THR A 149 -10.68 21.26 -12.08
C THR A 149 -11.40 21.80 -10.85
N ASN A 150 -12.71 21.51 -10.70
CA ASN A 150 -13.51 21.93 -9.54
C ASN A 150 -13.46 20.94 -8.37
N LYS A 151 -12.61 19.91 -8.46
CA LYS A 151 -12.45 18.87 -7.43
C LYS A 151 -13.77 18.19 -7.08
N GLN A 152 -14.66 18.01 -8.05
CA GLN A 152 -15.85 17.18 -7.86
C GLN A 152 -15.49 15.70 -7.94
N LEU A 153 -14.54 15.38 -8.82
CA LEU A 153 -13.83 14.11 -8.88
C LEU A 153 -12.41 14.27 -8.37
N VAL A 154 -11.95 13.30 -7.60
CA VAL A 154 -10.56 13.24 -7.09
C VAL A 154 -10.00 11.85 -7.29
N LYS A 155 -8.70 11.78 -7.60
CA LYS A 155 -7.95 10.53 -7.64
C LYS A 155 -7.26 10.33 -6.29
N MET A 156 -7.63 9.26 -5.60
CA MET A 156 -6.87 8.73 -4.46
C MET A 156 -6.14 7.46 -4.93
N ARG A 157 -6.57 6.27 -4.48
CA ARG A 157 -6.19 5.00 -5.13
C ARG A 157 -7.01 4.75 -6.40
N GLY A 158 -8.32 5.01 -6.34
CA GLY A 158 -9.21 5.12 -7.50
C GLY A 158 -9.80 6.53 -7.64
N ILE A 159 -10.61 6.74 -8.67
CA ILE A 159 -11.40 7.96 -8.88
C ILE A 159 -12.71 7.87 -8.10
N LYS A 160 -13.04 8.92 -7.34
CA LYS A 160 -14.30 8.99 -6.61
C LYS A 160 -14.90 10.39 -6.59
N ASN A 161 -16.18 10.44 -6.23
CA ASN A 161 -16.88 11.66 -5.86
C ASN A 161 -16.26 12.29 -4.59
N ARG A 162 -16.02 13.60 -4.62
CA ARG A 162 -15.62 14.37 -3.43
C ARG A 162 -16.79 15.09 -2.77
N LYS A 163 -17.69 15.67 -3.56
CA LYS A 163 -18.75 16.59 -3.10
C LYS A 163 -20.16 15.99 -3.29
N GLY A 164 -20.31 14.71 -2.95
CA GLY A 164 -21.54 13.95 -3.21
C GLY A 164 -21.67 13.50 -4.66
N PRO A 165 -22.82 12.90 -5.03
CA PRO A 165 -23.09 12.46 -6.39
C PRO A 165 -22.96 13.61 -7.40
N LEU A 166 -22.49 13.30 -8.61
CA LEU A 166 -22.52 14.25 -9.73
C LEU A 166 -23.95 14.35 -10.26
N THR A 167 -24.29 15.45 -10.94
CA THR A 167 -25.58 15.59 -11.61
C THR A 167 -25.39 15.60 -13.11
N ILE A 168 -26.18 14.80 -13.84
CA ILE A 168 -26.18 14.75 -15.31
C ILE A 168 -27.63 14.73 -15.83
N GLY A 169 -27.86 15.34 -17.00
CA GLY A 169 -29.17 15.41 -17.64
C GLY A 169 -30.28 15.93 -16.74
N GLU A 170 -31.43 15.25 -16.78
CA GLU A 170 -32.65 15.59 -16.06
C GLU A 170 -32.60 15.20 -14.56
N GLY A 171 -31.56 15.63 -13.86
CA GLY A 171 -31.45 15.48 -12.40
C GLY A 171 -30.90 14.15 -11.91
N ASN A 172 -30.38 13.29 -12.79
CA ASN A 172 -29.78 12.01 -12.41
C ASN A 172 -28.54 12.20 -11.53
N GLN A 173 -28.42 11.41 -10.46
CA GLN A 173 -27.34 11.48 -9.47
C GLN A 173 -26.32 10.35 -9.66
N ILE A 174 -25.11 10.68 -10.09
CA ILE A 174 -24.07 9.70 -10.44
C ILE A 174 -23.06 9.53 -9.31
N SER A 175 -22.94 8.32 -8.80
CA SER A 175 -21.88 7.89 -7.87
C SER A 175 -20.89 7.02 -8.63
N ILE A 176 -19.63 7.44 -8.68
CA ILE A 176 -18.52 6.74 -9.33
C ILE A 176 -17.96 5.69 -8.38
N HIS A 177 -17.90 4.44 -8.82
CA HIS A 177 -17.30 3.32 -8.11
C HIS A 177 -16.15 2.75 -8.94
N ASP A 178 -14.95 3.30 -8.73
CA ASP A 178 -13.72 2.79 -9.34
C ASP A 178 -13.20 1.57 -8.58
N LEU A 179 -13.41 0.38 -9.15
CA LEU A 179 -13.08 -0.90 -8.53
C LEU A 179 -11.57 -1.13 -8.43
N ALA A 180 -10.75 -0.34 -9.12
CA ALA A 180 -9.30 -0.38 -8.95
C ALA A 180 -8.86 0.01 -7.53
N GLY A 181 -9.70 0.69 -6.75
CA GLY A 181 -9.47 0.95 -5.34
C GLY A 181 -9.42 -0.31 -4.46
N TRP A 182 -9.96 -1.43 -4.94
CA TRP A 182 -9.92 -2.74 -4.28
C TRP A 182 -8.73 -3.61 -4.70
N ALA A 183 -8.05 -3.26 -5.79
CA ALA A 183 -6.92 -4.02 -6.32
C ALA A 183 -5.60 -3.24 -6.18
N ALA A 184 -4.49 -3.98 -6.06
CA ALA A 184 -3.15 -3.41 -6.22
C ALA A 184 -2.64 -3.54 -7.67
N LYS A 185 -3.40 -4.19 -8.55
CA LYS A 185 -3.01 -4.60 -9.91
C LYS A 185 -4.15 -4.34 -10.90
N GLY A 186 -4.07 -4.89 -12.11
CA GLY A 186 -5.07 -4.72 -13.17
C GLY A 186 -6.34 -5.55 -12.96
N LEU A 187 -7.32 -5.34 -13.84
CA LEU A 187 -8.68 -5.91 -13.74
C LEU A 187 -8.64 -7.44 -13.69
N ALA A 188 -7.83 -8.08 -14.55
CA ALA A 188 -7.69 -9.53 -14.58
C ALA A 188 -7.17 -10.14 -13.26
N GLN A 189 -6.35 -9.40 -12.50
CA GLN A 189 -5.93 -9.88 -11.18
C GLN A 189 -7.03 -9.67 -10.14
N LEU A 190 -7.85 -8.62 -10.27
CA LEU A 190 -9.01 -8.43 -9.41
C LEU A 190 -10.04 -9.54 -9.65
N THR A 191 -10.35 -9.85 -10.90
CA THR A 191 -11.32 -10.90 -11.27
C THR A 191 -10.91 -12.25 -10.72
N ALA A 192 -9.65 -12.63 -10.91
CA ALA A 192 -9.08 -13.84 -10.31
C ALA A 192 -9.13 -13.82 -8.78
N ALA A 193 -8.90 -12.67 -8.14
CA ALA A 193 -8.94 -12.53 -6.69
C ALA A 193 -10.36 -12.63 -6.11
N VAL A 194 -11.41 -12.36 -6.91
CA VAL A 194 -12.81 -12.51 -6.50
C VAL A 194 -13.47 -13.77 -7.03
N GLY A 195 -12.78 -14.56 -7.86
CA GLY A 195 -13.32 -15.78 -8.44
C GLY A 195 -14.29 -15.55 -9.61
N VAL A 196 -14.19 -14.40 -10.29
CA VAL A 196 -14.96 -14.09 -11.49
C VAL A 196 -14.16 -14.50 -12.73
N GLU A 197 -14.73 -15.39 -13.54
CA GLU A 197 -14.13 -15.83 -14.81
C GLU A 197 -14.34 -14.77 -15.91
N MET A 198 -13.32 -14.55 -16.73
CA MET A 198 -13.40 -13.67 -17.90
C MET A 198 -13.17 -14.50 -19.17
N ALA A 199 -14.19 -15.25 -19.57
CA ALA A 199 -14.09 -16.26 -20.64
C ALA A 199 -13.53 -15.70 -21.96
N ASP A 200 -13.95 -14.49 -22.35
CA ASP A 200 -13.59 -13.89 -23.64
C ASP A 200 -12.23 -13.15 -23.66
N LYS A 201 -11.58 -12.96 -22.50
CA LYS A 201 -10.42 -12.04 -22.40
C LYS A 201 -9.19 -12.51 -23.17
N HIS A 202 -9.07 -13.80 -23.43
CA HIS A 202 -7.91 -14.40 -24.10
C HIS A 202 -8.09 -14.53 -25.62
N GLU A 203 -9.32 -14.39 -26.13
CA GLU A 203 -9.60 -14.60 -27.56
C GLU A 203 -8.85 -13.60 -28.47
N LEU A 204 -8.50 -12.42 -27.94
CA LEU A 204 -7.80 -11.36 -28.66
C LEU A 204 -6.39 -11.03 -28.16
N ASP A 205 -5.76 -11.93 -27.38
CA ASP A 205 -4.41 -11.69 -26.84
C ASP A 205 -3.37 -11.37 -27.95
N ASP A 206 -3.48 -12.04 -29.12
CA ASP A 206 -2.62 -11.82 -30.29
C ASP A 206 -2.91 -10.50 -31.06
N TYR A 207 -4.02 -9.84 -30.73
CA TYR A 207 -4.52 -8.63 -31.37
C TYR A 207 -4.44 -7.40 -30.46
N LYS A 208 -3.92 -7.50 -29.23
CA LYS A 208 -3.83 -6.38 -28.29
C LYS A 208 -3.11 -5.14 -28.83
N CYS A 209 -2.19 -5.30 -29.78
CA CYS A 209 -1.51 -4.18 -30.45
C CYS A 209 -2.13 -3.78 -31.79
N ARG A 210 -3.20 -4.44 -32.22
CA ARG A 210 -3.83 -4.39 -33.56
C ARG A 210 -5.34 -4.64 -33.44
N MET A 211 -5.99 -3.95 -32.51
CA MET A 211 -7.41 -4.16 -32.20
C MET A 211 -8.34 -3.78 -33.37
N ASP A 212 -7.88 -2.90 -34.26
CA ASP A 212 -8.49 -2.61 -35.56
C ASP A 212 -8.52 -3.84 -36.47
N GLU A 213 -7.44 -4.62 -36.51
CA GLU A 213 -7.45 -5.88 -37.25
C GLU A 213 -8.41 -6.91 -36.64
N ALA A 214 -8.51 -6.98 -35.31
CA ALA A 214 -9.47 -7.85 -34.64
C ALA A 214 -10.91 -7.43 -34.97
N LEU A 215 -11.20 -6.13 -34.93
CA LEU A 215 -12.50 -5.57 -35.27
C LEU A 215 -12.95 -5.98 -36.68
N VAL A 216 -12.04 -5.93 -37.65
CA VAL A 216 -12.35 -6.24 -39.06
C VAL A 216 -12.34 -7.74 -39.35
N LYS A 217 -11.44 -8.51 -38.73
CA LYS A 217 -11.28 -9.94 -39.03
C LYS A 217 -12.19 -10.83 -38.20
N HIS A 218 -12.48 -10.42 -36.96
CA HIS A 218 -13.22 -11.19 -35.96
C HIS A 218 -14.23 -10.28 -35.21
N PRO A 219 -15.17 -9.61 -35.92
CA PRO A 219 -16.05 -8.60 -35.33
C PRO A 219 -16.89 -9.13 -34.15
N GLU A 220 -17.39 -10.36 -34.20
CA GLU A 220 -18.14 -10.96 -33.09
C GLU A 220 -17.25 -11.15 -31.84
N THR A 221 -16.06 -11.72 -32.02
CA THR A 221 -15.08 -11.90 -30.95
C THR A 221 -14.64 -10.56 -30.37
N PHE A 222 -14.46 -9.53 -31.22
CA PHE A 222 -14.18 -8.17 -30.77
C PHE A 222 -15.30 -7.61 -29.89
N LEU A 223 -16.56 -7.72 -30.33
CA LEU A 223 -17.70 -7.22 -29.56
C LEU A 223 -17.86 -7.97 -28.22
N ARG A 224 -17.66 -9.30 -28.19
CA ARG A 224 -17.65 -10.07 -26.94
C ARG A 224 -16.51 -9.65 -26.02
N TYR A 225 -15.30 -9.53 -26.55
CA TYR A 225 -14.13 -9.08 -25.82
C TYR A 225 -14.37 -7.68 -25.21
N ALA A 226 -14.87 -6.73 -26.00
CA ALA A 226 -15.17 -5.37 -25.57
C ALA A 226 -16.26 -5.30 -24.49
N MET A 227 -17.30 -6.16 -24.57
CA MET A 227 -18.33 -6.26 -23.52
C MET A 227 -17.89 -7.06 -22.29
N GLY A 228 -16.82 -7.86 -22.41
CA GLY A 228 -16.34 -8.75 -21.36
C GLY A 228 -15.93 -8.00 -20.10
N ASP A 229 -15.22 -6.88 -20.24
CA ASP A 229 -14.73 -6.10 -19.10
C ASP A 229 -15.92 -5.44 -18.36
N THR A 230 -16.88 -4.80 -19.06
CA THR A 230 -18.06 -4.18 -18.41
C THR A 230 -18.97 -5.19 -17.70
N THR A 231 -19.21 -6.35 -18.31
CA THR A 231 -20.01 -7.41 -17.68
C THR A 231 -19.30 -7.98 -16.45
N ALA A 232 -17.98 -8.13 -16.52
CA ALA A 232 -17.17 -8.58 -15.39
C ALA A 232 -17.21 -7.58 -14.23
N LEU A 233 -17.23 -6.25 -14.48
CA LEU A 233 -17.27 -5.24 -13.41
C LEU A 233 -18.46 -5.40 -12.46
N VAL A 234 -19.66 -5.68 -12.99
CA VAL A 234 -20.84 -5.93 -12.15
C VAL A 234 -20.65 -7.20 -11.32
N SER A 235 -20.22 -8.29 -11.96
CA SER A 235 -19.97 -9.56 -11.27
C SER A 235 -18.91 -9.44 -10.18
N ILE A 236 -17.82 -8.71 -10.45
CA ILE A 236 -16.76 -8.42 -9.47
C ILE A 236 -17.32 -7.64 -8.30
N PHE A 237 -18.15 -6.62 -8.57
CA PHE A 237 -18.73 -5.78 -7.54
C PHE A 237 -19.58 -6.61 -6.58
N GLU A 238 -20.49 -7.43 -7.10
CA GLU A 238 -21.35 -8.30 -6.30
C GLU A 238 -20.55 -9.35 -5.52
N GLU A 239 -19.64 -10.06 -6.18
CA GLU A 239 -18.82 -11.10 -5.53
C GLU A 239 -17.89 -10.50 -4.47
N TYR A 240 -17.31 -9.32 -4.71
CA TYR A 240 -16.50 -8.65 -3.70
C TYR A 240 -17.33 -8.25 -2.48
N VAL A 241 -18.53 -7.70 -2.66
CA VAL A 241 -19.46 -7.41 -1.54
C VAL A 241 -19.77 -8.68 -0.75
N LYS A 242 -20.05 -9.81 -1.42
CA LYS A 242 -20.29 -11.11 -0.75
C LYS A 242 -19.06 -11.58 0.03
N LEU A 243 -17.86 -11.50 -0.56
CA LEU A 243 -16.61 -11.88 0.11
C LEU A 243 -16.35 -11.03 1.35
N VAL A 244 -16.63 -9.72 1.28
CA VAL A 244 -16.50 -8.81 2.42
C VAL A 244 -17.51 -9.14 3.52
N ARG A 245 -18.77 -9.41 3.19
CA ARG A 245 -19.79 -9.87 4.16
C ARG A 245 -19.33 -11.16 4.86
N LYS A 246 -18.71 -12.09 4.13
CA LYS A 246 -18.11 -13.31 4.71
C LYS A 246 -16.93 -13.03 5.64
N VAL A 247 -16.16 -11.96 5.39
CA VAL A 247 -15.14 -11.47 6.35
C VAL A 247 -15.81 -10.93 7.61
N GLN A 248 -16.89 -10.15 7.48
CA GLN A 248 -17.65 -9.61 8.61
C GLN A 248 -18.30 -10.72 9.45
N GLU A 249 -18.85 -11.75 8.80
CA GLU A 249 -19.37 -12.96 9.42
C GLU A 249 -18.30 -13.68 10.25
N THR A 250 -17.11 -13.88 9.69
CA THR A 250 -15.97 -14.51 10.40
C THR A 250 -15.56 -13.76 11.66
N LEU A 251 -15.72 -12.44 11.64
CA LEU A 251 -15.43 -11.57 12.78
C LEU A 251 -16.59 -11.47 13.79
N GLY A 252 -17.68 -12.22 13.58
CA GLY A 252 -18.87 -12.19 14.41
C GLY A 252 -19.61 -10.85 14.37
N ILE A 253 -19.45 -10.07 13.30
CA ILE A 253 -20.19 -8.81 13.13
C ILE A 253 -21.65 -9.17 12.78
N PRO A 254 -22.66 -8.61 13.47
CA PRO A 254 -24.07 -8.81 13.15
C PRO A 254 -24.44 -8.35 11.74
N GLU A 255 -25.39 -9.04 11.11
CA GLU A 255 -25.81 -8.79 9.72
C GLU A 255 -26.32 -7.35 9.50
N GLU A 256 -26.97 -6.74 10.51
CA GLU A 256 -27.44 -5.36 10.41
C GLU A 256 -26.31 -4.31 10.31
N ASP A 257 -25.08 -4.68 10.66
CA ASP A 257 -23.88 -3.85 10.54
C ASP A 257 -23.02 -4.25 9.31
N TRP A 258 -23.50 -5.16 8.45
CA TRP A 258 -22.78 -5.56 7.25
C TRP A 258 -22.78 -4.47 6.18
N PHE A 259 -21.76 -4.49 5.33
CA PHE A 259 -21.77 -3.64 4.16
C PHE A 259 -22.88 -4.04 3.18
N THR A 260 -23.44 -3.02 2.54
CA THR A 260 -24.32 -3.14 1.40
C THR A 260 -23.63 -2.62 0.15
N GLU A 261 -24.24 -2.88 -0.98
CA GLU A 261 -23.87 -2.36 -2.29
C GLU A 261 -23.81 -0.81 -2.27
N ASP A 262 -24.58 -0.16 -1.39
CA ASP A 262 -24.59 1.30 -1.22
C ASP A 262 -23.61 1.82 -0.18
N THR A 263 -23.22 1.00 0.79
CA THR A 263 -22.38 1.43 1.92
C THR A 263 -20.94 0.94 1.83
N ILE A 264 -20.64 -0.01 0.94
CA ILE A 264 -19.29 -0.58 0.81
C ILE A 264 -18.26 0.50 0.46
N ALA A 265 -17.18 0.52 1.23
CA ALA A 265 -16.09 1.45 0.99
C ALA A 265 -15.29 1.12 -0.28
N GLN A 266 -14.95 2.15 -1.05
CA GLN A 266 -14.28 2.02 -2.35
C GLN A 266 -12.76 1.80 -2.28
N THR A 267 -12.18 1.76 -1.08
CA THR A 267 -10.77 1.41 -0.92
C THR A 267 -10.61 0.37 0.16
N VAL A 268 -9.68 -0.57 -0.04
CA VAL A 268 -9.35 -1.60 0.94
C VAL A 268 -9.00 -1.01 2.31
N GLY A 269 -8.31 0.12 2.35
CA GLY A 269 -7.93 0.80 3.59
C GLY A 269 -9.14 1.29 4.38
N THR A 270 -10.06 2.02 3.72
CA THR A 270 -11.32 2.45 4.35
C THR A 270 -12.16 1.26 4.79
N LEU A 271 -12.26 0.25 3.93
CA LEU A 271 -13.00 -0.97 4.22
C LEU A 271 -12.46 -1.68 5.47
N THR A 272 -11.14 -1.91 5.54
CA THR A 272 -10.49 -2.54 6.69
C THR A 272 -10.65 -1.70 7.95
N SER A 273 -10.55 -0.38 7.85
CA SER A 273 -10.76 0.55 8.97
C SER A 273 -12.18 0.48 9.52
N GLU A 274 -13.19 0.46 8.65
CA GLU A 274 -14.59 0.42 9.04
C GLU A 274 -14.98 -0.96 9.60
N VAL A 275 -14.46 -2.05 9.05
CA VAL A 275 -14.61 -3.40 9.63
C VAL A 275 -13.96 -3.47 11.02
N LEU A 276 -12.73 -2.95 11.18
CA LEU A 276 -12.08 -2.92 12.48
C LEU A 276 -12.86 -2.09 13.51
N TYR A 277 -13.31 -0.89 13.13
CA TYR A 277 -14.15 -0.05 13.98
C TYR A 277 -15.45 -0.76 14.40
N THR A 278 -16.12 -1.39 13.43
CA THR A 278 -17.39 -2.11 13.65
C THR A 278 -17.18 -3.31 14.58
N HIS A 279 -16.11 -4.08 14.37
CA HIS A 279 -15.72 -5.17 15.26
C HIS A 279 -15.49 -4.68 16.69
N ILE A 280 -14.73 -3.58 16.87
CA ILE A 280 -14.50 -2.95 18.18
C ILE A 280 -15.83 -2.52 18.82
N ARG A 281 -16.68 -1.81 18.07
CA ARG A 281 -17.97 -1.31 18.53
C ARG A 281 -18.91 -2.44 18.97
N ASN A 282 -18.84 -3.60 18.32
CA ASN A 282 -19.64 -4.77 18.64
C ASN A 282 -19.17 -5.53 19.89
N GLN A 283 -17.99 -5.21 20.43
CA GLN A 283 -17.56 -5.72 21.74
C GLN A 283 -18.26 -5.02 22.91
N ALA A 284 -18.92 -3.88 22.68
CA ALA A 284 -19.61 -3.13 23.74
C ALA A 284 -21.06 -3.64 23.88
N SER A 285 -21.51 -3.83 25.12
CA SER A 285 -22.91 -4.23 25.40
C SER A 285 -23.92 -3.17 24.94
N ASN A 286 -23.55 -1.89 25.02
CA ASN A 286 -24.33 -0.76 24.52
C ASN A 286 -23.53 0.05 23.49
N LYS A 287 -23.79 -0.20 22.20
CA LYS A 287 -23.10 0.46 21.08
C LYS A 287 -23.25 1.99 21.10
N GLN A 288 -24.42 2.52 21.50
CA GLN A 288 -24.64 3.97 21.59
C GLN A 288 -23.84 4.60 22.73
N ALA A 289 -23.73 3.91 23.87
CA ALA A 289 -22.93 4.35 25.01
C ALA A 289 -21.44 4.42 24.64
N PHE A 290 -20.95 3.41 23.93
CA PHE A 290 -19.60 3.38 23.39
C PHE A 290 -19.34 4.54 22.41
N ASP A 291 -20.20 4.72 21.40
CA ASP A 291 -20.07 5.80 20.43
C ASP A 291 -20.08 7.18 21.13
N PHE A 292 -20.95 7.38 22.13
CA PHE A 292 -20.99 8.61 22.91
C PHE A 292 -19.75 8.79 23.80
N ALA A 293 -19.23 7.74 24.44
CA ALA A 293 -17.99 7.77 25.22
C ALA A 293 -16.79 8.23 24.37
N LEU A 294 -16.65 7.69 23.15
CA LEU A 294 -15.63 8.11 22.19
C LEU A 294 -15.73 9.61 21.84
N LYS A 295 -16.95 10.12 21.61
CA LYS A 295 -17.20 11.54 21.32
C LYS A 295 -17.03 12.42 22.56
N LYS A 296 -17.45 11.96 23.74
CA LYS A 296 -17.33 12.68 25.00
C LYS A 296 -15.86 12.96 25.33
N LEU A 297 -14.99 11.98 25.13
CA LEU A 297 -13.54 12.14 25.26
C LEU A 297 -12.88 12.71 23.99
N GLY A 298 -13.63 13.08 22.95
CA GLY A 298 -13.12 13.63 21.70
C GLY A 298 -12.79 15.13 21.74
N ILE A 299 -12.25 15.62 20.63
CA ILE A 299 -11.93 17.03 20.38
C ILE A 299 -12.80 17.54 19.23
N LEU A 300 -13.58 18.60 19.50
CA LEU A 300 -14.40 19.25 18.49
C LEU A 300 -13.55 20.11 17.54
N ASN A 301 -13.89 20.07 16.26
CA ASN A 301 -13.33 20.92 15.22
C ASN A 301 -13.98 22.32 15.31
N SER A 302 -13.23 23.30 15.80
CA SER A 302 -13.68 24.70 15.93
C SER A 302 -13.99 25.36 14.58
N GLY A 303 -13.48 24.82 13.47
CA GLY A 303 -13.78 25.27 12.11
C GLY A 303 -15.04 24.66 11.49
N ALA A 304 -15.71 23.71 12.16
CA ALA A 304 -16.91 23.09 11.63
C ALA A 304 -18.11 24.06 11.62
N LYS A 305 -18.90 24.04 10.54
CA LYS A 305 -20.09 24.91 10.35
C LYS A 305 -21.07 24.87 11.54
N ASN A 306 -21.23 23.70 12.15
CA ASN A 306 -22.14 23.46 13.27
C ASN A 306 -21.43 23.38 14.63
N TYR A 307 -20.20 23.92 14.76
CA TYR A 307 -19.39 23.81 15.97
C TYR A 307 -20.12 24.28 17.24
N ARG A 308 -20.72 25.48 17.23
CA ARG A 308 -21.40 26.05 18.42
C ARG A 308 -22.53 25.15 18.91
N LYS A 309 -23.45 24.77 18.00
CA LYS A 309 -24.57 23.88 18.31
C LYS A 309 -24.09 22.51 18.81
N THR A 310 -23.08 21.93 18.15
CA THR A 310 -22.50 20.64 18.57
C THR A 310 -21.89 20.74 19.97
N ARG A 311 -21.18 21.84 20.27
CA ARG A 311 -20.59 22.08 21.59
C ARG A 311 -21.64 22.26 22.68
N GLU A 312 -22.70 23.02 22.41
CA GLU A 312 -23.83 23.21 23.35
C GLU A 312 -24.52 21.87 23.66
N ASN A 313 -24.84 21.10 22.61
CA ASN A 313 -25.41 19.76 22.75
C ASN A 313 -24.49 18.83 23.54
N LEU A 314 -23.19 18.80 23.22
CA LEU A 314 -22.22 17.97 23.93
C LEU A 314 -22.12 18.35 25.41
N ASN A 315 -22.08 19.66 25.74
CA ASN A 315 -22.03 20.15 27.11
C ASN A 315 -23.33 19.85 27.89
N LYS A 316 -24.48 19.88 27.23
CA LYS A 316 -25.75 19.41 27.81
C LYS A 316 -25.64 17.92 28.14
N LEU A 317 -25.31 17.09 27.15
CA LEU A 317 -25.19 15.64 27.33
C LEU A 317 -24.15 15.23 28.37
N ARG A 318 -22.99 15.90 28.44
CA ARG A 318 -21.96 15.65 29.48
C ARG A 318 -22.46 15.84 30.91
N ARG A 319 -23.42 16.77 31.11
CA ARG A 319 -24.03 17.01 32.42
C ARG A 319 -25.12 16.01 32.74
N GLU A 320 -25.87 15.59 31.74
CA GLU A 320 -27.07 14.77 31.91
C GLU A 320 -26.83 13.25 31.79
N ILE A 321 -25.78 12.81 31.10
CA ILE A 321 -25.43 11.40 30.92
C ILE A 321 -24.20 11.09 31.76
N LYS A 322 -24.38 10.24 32.77
CA LYS A 322 -23.32 9.77 33.68
C LYS A 322 -23.21 8.25 33.68
N THR A 323 -24.24 7.56 33.22
CA THR A 323 -24.34 6.10 33.14
C THR A 323 -24.94 5.68 31.80
N SER A 324 -24.75 4.43 31.41
CA SER A 324 -25.36 3.88 30.21
C SER A 324 -26.90 3.91 30.24
N ALA A 325 -27.51 3.87 31.43
CA ALA A 325 -28.97 3.97 31.59
C ALA A 325 -29.54 5.35 31.23
N ASP A 326 -28.75 6.41 31.38
CA ASP A 326 -29.20 7.79 31.08
C ASP A 326 -29.45 8.00 29.57
N LEU A 327 -28.83 7.17 28.72
CA LEU A 327 -28.99 7.24 27.27
C LEU A 327 -30.42 6.90 26.85
N GLU A 328 -31.15 6.09 27.59
CA GLU A 328 -32.54 5.69 27.28
C GLU A 328 -33.57 6.82 27.48
N ARG A 329 -33.15 7.96 28.03
CA ARG A 329 -34.01 9.14 28.26
C ARG A 329 -34.44 9.76 26.92
N LYS A 330 -35.74 9.70 26.62
CA LYS A 330 -36.33 10.17 25.35
C LYS A 330 -36.01 11.62 25.04
N GLU A 331 -35.93 12.49 26.05
CA GLU A 331 -35.62 13.91 25.91
C GLU A 331 -34.17 14.20 25.47
N LEU A 332 -33.27 13.22 25.57
CA LEU A 332 -31.86 13.32 25.15
C LEU A 332 -31.57 12.71 23.78
N GLN A 333 -32.45 11.83 23.29
CA GLN A 333 -32.22 11.01 22.10
C GLN A 333 -31.92 11.83 20.83
N ASN A 334 -32.58 12.98 20.65
CA ASN A 334 -32.31 13.83 19.49
C ASN A 334 -30.91 14.47 19.55
N ASP A 335 -30.50 14.94 20.73
CA ASP A 335 -29.16 15.52 20.92
C ASP A 335 -28.08 14.45 20.83
N LEU A 336 -28.33 13.28 21.40
CA LEU A 336 -27.44 12.12 21.37
C LEU A 336 -27.18 11.67 19.93
N LYS A 337 -28.24 11.42 19.14
CA LYS A 337 -28.13 11.08 17.71
C LYS A 337 -27.39 12.16 16.93
N ALA A 338 -27.65 13.44 17.23
CA ALA A 338 -26.95 14.54 16.59
C ALA A 338 -25.45 14.57 16.92
N ILE A 339 -25.04 14.20 18.14
CA ILE A 339 -23.63 14.12 18.54
C ILE A 339 -22.93 12.89 17.94
N ILE A 340 -23.54 11.71 18.05
CA ILE A 340 -22.97 10.46 17.53
C ILE A 340 -22.71 10.59 16.02
N ASN A 341 -23.68 11.12 15.27
CA ASN A 341 -23.58 11.31 13.81
C ASN A 341 -22.81 12.57 13.39
N SER A 342 -22.27 13.35 14.33
CA SER A 342 -21.61 14.61 14.01
C SER A 342 -20.24 14.40 13.37
N LYS A 343 -20.06 14.97 12.17
CA LYS A 343 -18.76 15.15 11.52
C LYS A 343 -17.97 16.35 12.05
N SER A 344 -18.42 16.97 13.14
CA SER A 344 -17.78 18.18 13.73
C SER A 344 -16.66 17.85 14.71
N PHE A 345 -16.25 16.58 14.83
CA PHE A 345 -15.11 16.17 15.65
C PHE A 345 -13.85 16.12 14.80
N LEU A 346 -12.76 16.67 15.34
CA LEU A 346 -11.43 16.55 14.74
C LEU A 346 -10.84 15.16 15.04
N HIS A 347 -10.97 14.73 16.30
CA HIS A 347 -10.55 13.42 16.77
C HIS A 347 -11.54 12.92 17.84
N THR A 348 -11.77 11.61 17.89
CA THR A 348 -12.45 10.95 19.01
C THR A 348 -11.40 10.37 19.97
N ALA A 349 -11.82 9.67 21.03
CA ALA A 349 -10.86 8.96 21.88
C ALA A 349 -9.98 7.97 21.10
N LEU A 350 -10.56 7.26 20.12
CA LEU A 350 -9.86 6.27 19.30
C LEU A 350 -8.72 6.91 18.48
N GLY A 351 -9.00 8.06 17.87
CA GLY A 351 -8.03 8.75 17.00
C GLY A 351 -6.98 9.60 17.74
N GLN A 352 -7.05 9.71 19.06
CA GLN A 352 -6.14 10.55 19.87
C GLN A 352 -4.78 9.88 20.20
N ALA A 353 -4.48 8.75 19.55
CA ALA A 353 -3.12 8.21 19.44
C ALA A 353 -2.67 8.10 17.97
N GLY A 354 -3.45 8.65 17.03
CA GLY A 354 -3.18 8.56 15.59
C GLY A 354 -2.23 9.65 15.09
N VAL A 355 -1.73 9.44 13.86
CA VAL A 355 -0.80 10.38 13.20
C VAL A 355 -1.38 11.79 13.12
N GLN A 356 -2.65 11.94 12.69
CA GLN A 356 -3.26 13.27 12.54
C GLN A 356 -3.37 14.02 13.86
N TYR A 357 -3.64 13.32 14.97
CA TYR A 357 -3.74 13.96 16.27
C TYR A 357 -2.39 14.52 16.70
N PHE A 358 -1.34 13.70 16.66
CA PHE A 358 0.00 14.15 17.05
C PHE A 358 0.55 15.21 16.09
N ALA A 359 0.34 15.07 14.78
CA ALA A 359 0.84 16.04 13.80
C ALA A 359 0.28 17.46 13.99
N LYS A 360 -0.86 17.61 14.69
CA LYS A 360 -1.50 18.90 14.99
C LYS A 360 -1.09 19.48 16.36
N GLN A 361 -0.21 18.83 17.11
CA GLN A 361 0.24 19.34 18.41
C GLN A 361 1.29 20.46 18.27
N SER A 362 1.25 21.40 19.20
CA SER A 362 2.13 22.57 19.21
C SER A 362 3.49 22.31 19.86
N ASP A 363 3.56 21.37 20.79
CA ASP A 363 4.77 21.00 21.55
C ASP A 363 5.55 19.86 20.86
N SER A 364 6.52 19.27 21.57
CA SER A 364 7.33 18.17 21.05
C SER A 364 6.55 16.86 20.80
N SER A 365 5.32 16.72 21.31
CA SER A 365 4.48 15.53 21.04
C SER A 365 4.16 15.36 19.56
N VAL A 366 4.37 16.39 18.74
CA VAL A 366 4.31 16.31 17.28
C VAL A 366 5.18 15.19 16.70
N PHE A 367 6.31 14.86 17.35
CA PHE A 367 7.18 13.78 16.92
C PHE A 367 6.57 12.39 17.14
N LEU A 368 5.57 12.24 18.02
CA LEU A 368 4.82 10.99 18.20
C LEU A 368 3.92 10.66 17.00
N ALA A 369 3.75 11.60 16.07
CA ALA A 369 3.12 11.33 14.79
C ALA A 369 3.95 10.35 13.95
N LEU A 370 5.27 10.32 14.14
CA LEU A 370 6.18 9.52 13.34
C LEU A 370 5.85 8.03 13.44
N VAL A 371 5.62 7.41 12.30
CA VAL A 371 5.61 5.96 12.15
C VAL A 371 6.80 5.54 11.30
N GLN A 372 7.68 4.74 11.88
CA GLN A 372 8.84 4.21 11.17
C GLN A 372 8.49 2.88 10.50
N GLY A 373 8.81 2.71 9.22
CA GLY A 373 8.53 1.49 8.45
C GLY A 373 9.51 0.34 8.71
N GLY A 374 9.41 -0.73 7.93
CA GLY A 374 10.33 -1.88 8.02
C GLY A 374 11.80 -1.56 7.70
N ARG A 375 12.69 -2.54 7.86
CA ARG A 375 14.14 -2.38 7.63
C ARG A 375 14.45 -2.44 6.14
N CYS A 376 15.13 -1.45 5.56
CA CYS A 376 15.65 -1.55 4.19
C CYS A 376 17.10 -1.07 4.15
N ASN A 377 18.05 -2.00 4.04
CA ASN A 377 19.48 -1.71 4.14
C ASN A 377 20.34 -2.60 3.23
N ASN A 378 21.43 -2.02 2.72
CA ASN A 378 22.51 -2.79 2.11
C ASN A 378 23.54 -3.09 3.21
N GLU A 379 23.58 -4.34 3.62
CA GLU A 379 24.33 -4.79 4.80
C GLU A 379 25.81 -5.03 4.45
N LEU A 380 26.10 -5.25 3.17
CA LEU A 380 27.44 -5.52 2.63
C LEU A 380 27.74 -4.65 1.42
N SER A 381 27.77 -3.32 1.61
CA SER A 381 27.91 -2.31 0.53
C SER A 381 29.26 -2.31 -0.19
N THR A 382 30.27 -3.00 0.35
CA THR A 382 31.58 -3.17 -0.29
C THR A 382 31.61 -4.35 -1.27
N LYS A 383 30.54 -5.15 -1.30
CA LYS A 383 30.34 -6.28 -2.18
C LYS A 383 29.03 -6.07 -2.94
N TYR A 384 28.87 -6.81 -4.03
CA TYR A 384 27.68 -6.73 -4.89
C TYR A 384 27.29 -8.09 -5.45
N ARG A 385 27.98 -9.16 -5.05
CA ARG A 385 27.76 -10.52 -5.57
C ARG A 385 27.91 -11.56 -4.47
N VAL A 386 27.05 -12.56 -4.51
CA VAL A 386 27.20 -13.85 -3.82
C VAL A 386 27.39 -14.92 -4.88
N THR A 387 28.36 -15.82 -4.68
CA THR A 387 28.69 -16.92 -5.59
C THR A 387 28.56 -18.26 -4.89
N GLY A 388 28.21 -19.32 -5.63
CA GLY A 388 28.09 -20.67 -5.10
C GLY A 388 26.64 -20.99 -4.76
N VAL A 389 26.24 -20.72 -3.53
CA VAL A 389 24.85 -20.91 -3.07
C VAL A 389 24.34 -19.60 -2.48
N ALA A 390 23.17 -19.16 -2.95
CA ALA A 390 22.41 -18.07 -2.37
C ALA A 390 20.97 -18.50 -2.10
N LEU A 391 20.48 -18.16 -0.91
CA LEU A 391 19.15 -18.47 -0.41
C LEU A 391 18.42 -17.16 -0.09
N ASP A 392 17.12 -17.13 -0.34
CA ASP A 392 16.23 -16.01 -0.04
C ASP A 392 15.29 -16.40 1.10
N ILE A 393 15.40 -15.71 2.22
CA ILE A 393 14.68 -16.00 3.47
C ILE A 393 13.82 -14.79 3.85
N ASP A 394 12.58 -15.06 4.25
CA ASP A 394 11.61 -14.11 4.79
C ASP A 394 11.14 -14.56 6.19
N MET A 395 10.67 -13.62 7.01
CA MET A 395 9.90 -13.92 8.21
C MET A 395 8.45 -14.27 7.82
N ASN A 396 7.99 -15.45 8.22
CA ASN A 396 6.67 -15.93 7.83
C ASN A 396 5.57 -15.05 8.42
N SER A 397 4.73 -14.50 7.54
CA SER A 397 3.56 -13.68 7.92
C SER A 397 3.91 -12.55 8.90
N CYS A 398 5.08 -11.92 8.75
CA CYS A 398 5.69 -10.98 9.69
C CYS A 398 4.69 -10.03 10.38
N TYR A 399 3.95 -9.24 9.61
CA TYR A 399 2.98 -8.29 10.18
C TYR A 399 1.77 -8.97 10.81
N GLY A 400 1.26 -10.06 10.22
CA GLY A 400 0.12 -10.79 10.74
C GLY A 400 0.43 -11.45 12.09
N GLU A 401 1.58 -12.12 12.20
CA GLU A 401 2.00 -12.77 13.44
C GLU A 401 2.40 -11.76 14.52
N ALA A 402 3.02 -10.64 14.12
CA ALA A 402 3.20 -9.51 15.02
C ALA A 402 1.83 -9.05 15.54
N LEU A 403 0.91 -8.64 14.67
CA LEU A 403 -0.42 -8.13 15.04
C LEU A 403 -1.15 -9.03 16.03
N ARG A 404 -1.21 -10.35 15.78
CA ARG A 404 -1.89 -11.33 16.64
C ARG A 404 -1.50 -11.27 18.11
N SER A 405 -0.22 -11.02 18.37
CA SER A 405 0.33 -10.99 19.73
C SER A 405 0.19 -9.64 20.45
N PHE A 406 -0.48 -8.65 19.84
CA PHE A 406 -0.59 -7.30 20.36
C PHE A 406 -1.99 -7.00 20.86
N THR A 407 -2.06 -5.93 21.66
CA THR A 407 -3.29 -5.36 22.18
C THR A 407 -3.57 -4.04 21.47
N TYR A 408 -4.79 -3.84 21.01
CA TYR A 408 -5.30 -2.57 20.55
C TYR A 408 -5.89 -1.78 21.73
N PRO A 409 -5.30 -0.65 22.13
CA PRO A 409 -5.77 0.10 23.28
C PRO A 409 -6.91 1.07 22.90
N ILE A 410 -7.97 1.09 23.71
CA ILE A 410 -9.07 2.06 23.63
C ILE A 410 -8.99 2.97 24.85
N GLY A 411 -8.82 4.27 24.60
CA GLY A 411 -8.63 5.29 25.63
C GLY A 411 -7.58 6.30 25.21
N LEU A 412 -7.38 7.31 26.05
CA LEU A 412 -6.38 8.35 25.81
C LEU A 412 -5.02 7.91 26.37
N PRO A 413 -3.93 7.93 25.59
CA PRO A 413 -2.61 7.65 26.14
C PRO A 413 -2.17 8.77 27.10
N THR A 414 -1.23 8.45 27.97
CA THR A 414 -0.40 9.44 28.66
C THR A 414 0.68 9.92 27.69
N VAL A 415 0.80 11.24 27.54
CA VAL A 415 1.74 11.88 26.62
C VAL A 415 2.75 12.69 27.44
N ILE A 416 4.03 12.45 27.17
CA ILE A 416 5.16 13.20 27.71
C ILE A 416 5.73 14.04 26.58
N SER A 417 5.60 15.35 26.71
CA SER A 417 6.12 16.34 25.77
C SER A 417 6.91 17.42 26.52
N GLN A 418 7.61 18.23 25.74
CA GLN A 418 8.40 19.37 26.19
C GLN A 418 8.06 20.56 25.30
N TYR A 419 8.20 21.75 25.87
CA TYR A 419 8.17 23.01 25.13
C TYR A 419 9.59 23.42 24.72
N ASP A 420 9.73 24.26 23.69
CA ASP A 420 11.01 24.58 23.05
C ASP A 420 12.12 25.10 24.00
N GLU A 421 11.76 25.64 25.17
CA GLU A 421 12.70 26.16 26.17
C GLU A 421 13.14 25.12 27.20
N GLU A 422 12.47 23.98 27.28
CA GLU A 422 12.75 22.93 28.26
C GLU A 422 13.86 22.00 27.78
N LYS A 423 14.79 21.65 28.68
CA LYS A 423 15.80 20.65 28.37
C LYS A 423 15.15 19.27 28.27
N PRO A 424 15.42 18.50 27.20
CA PRO A 424 14.89 17.16 27.09
C PRO A 424 15.38 16.23 28.20
N MET A 425 14.45 15.42 28.71
CA MET A 425 14.81 14.33 29.60
C MET A 425 15.58 13.26 28.83
N THR A 426 16.54 12.62 29.48
CA THR A 426 17.25 11.47 28.94
C THR A 426 16.39 10.20 29.01
N VAL A 427 16.73 9.19 28.20
CA VAL A 427 16.09 7.87 28.28
C VAL A 427 16.22 7.29 29.71
N ARG A 428 17.35 7.52 30.38
CA ARG A 428 17.55 7.13 31.79
C ARG A 428 16.53 7.75 32.72
N GLU A 429 16.32 9.06 32.61
CA GLU A 429 15.36 9.81 33.45
C GLU A 429 13.93 9.38 33.15
N PHE A 430 13.59 9.16 31.88
CA PHE A 430 12.29 8.64 31.46
C PHE A 430 12.02 7.27 32.10
N LEU A 431 12.94 6.31 31.96
CA LEU A 431 12.76 4.97 32.53
C LEU A 431 12.72 5.00 34.06
N THR A 432 13.60 5.78 34.70
CA THR A 432 13.59 5.93 36.17
C THR A 432 12.22 6.40 36.69
N ARG A 433 11.53 7.25 35.92
CA ARG A 433 10.25 7.82 36.32
C ARG A 433 9.04 6.97 35.95
N TYR A 434 9.07 6.30 34.79
CA TYR A 434 7.87 5.70 34.20
C TYR A 434 7.96 4.19 33.96
N GLU A 435 9.13 3.55 34.06
CA GLU A 435 9.31 2.13 33.70
C GLU A 435 8.32 1.18 34.41
N SER A 436 7.94 1.48 35.65
CA SER A 436 6.93 0.69 36.39
C SER A 436 5.51 0.77 35.82
N GLU A 437 5.20 1.81 35.05
CA GLU A 437 3.91 2.05 34.40
C GLU A 437 3.87 1.57 32.95
N LEU A 438 5.01 1.24 32.35
CA LEU A 438 5.09 0.87 30.94
C LEU A 438 4.59 -0.57 30.73
N VAL A 439 3.49 -0.72 29.99
CA VAL A 439 3.01 -2.04 29.54
C VAL A 439 3.69 -2.41 28.22
N PRO A 440 4.34 -3.59 28.11
CA PRO A 440 4.98 -4.02 26.86
C PRO A 440 4.08 -3.86 25.63
N ASN A 441 4.66 -3.43 24.51
CA ASN A 441 3.97 -3.14 23.24
C ASN A 441 2.96 -1.97 23.25
N LEU A 442 2.74 -1.30 24.39
CA LEU A 442 1.79 -0.19 24.54
C LEU A 442 2.46 1.14 24.92
N TRP A 443 3.72 1.30 24.53
CA TRP A 443 4.45 2.56 24.64
C TRP A 443 5.50 2.72 23.55
N HIS A 444 5.87 3.95 23.27
CA HIS A 444 7.11 4.27 22.59
C HIS A 444 7.69 5.59 23.10
N ILE A 445 8.96 5.82 22.80
CA ILE A 445 9.60 7.13 22.93
C ILE A 445 10.33 7.48 21.64
N VAL A 446 10.32 8.76 21.30
CA VAL A 446 11.10 9.33 20.20
C VAL A 446 12.38 9.94 20.79
N VAL A 447 13.53 9.54 20.26
CA VAL A 447 14.84 9.93 20.78
C VAL A 447 15.73 10.56 19.72
N SER A 448 16.58 11.48 20.15
CA SER A 448 17.66 12.05 19.34
C SER A 448 18.97 12.09 20.13
N GLY A 449 20.09 12.06 19.43
CA GLY A 449 21.41 12.20 20.06
C GLY A 449 22.56 11.58 19.27
N LYS A 450 23.77 11.74 19.79
CA LYS A 450 25.00 11.17 19.22
C LYS A 450 25.43 9.95 20.01
N LEU A 451 25.94 8.94 19.30
CA LEU A 451 26.50 7.74 19.91
C LEU A 451 28.01 7.69 19.66
N PRO A 452 28.82 7.34 20.68
CA PRO A 452 30.27 7.21 20.52
C PRO A 452 30.69 5.89 19.86
N PHE A 453 29.72 5.09 19.40
CA PHE A 453 29.90 3.81 18.75
C PHE A 453 28.95 3.71 17.55
N ARG A 454 29.18 2.71 16.69
CA ARG A 454 28.31 2.43 15.53
C ARG A 454 27.12 1.55 15.93
N GLN A 455 25.94 1.90 15.46
CA GLN A 455 24.72 1.11 15.59
C GLN A 455 24.09 0.92 14.21
N ASP A 456 23.23 -0.09 14.07
CA ASP A 456 22.49 -0.30 12.84
C ASP A 456 21.09 -0.87 13.11
N LEU A 457 20.53 -0.62 14.29
CA LEU A 457 19.22 -1.11 14.72
C LEU A 457 18.13 -0.05 14.57
N ILE A 458 18.34 1.14 15.14
CA ILE A 458 17.36 2.23 15.18
C ILE A 458 17.57 3.14 13.97
N PHE A 459 16.51 3.34 13.20
CA PHE A 459 16.50 4.28 12.09
C PHE A 459 16.21 5.69 12.58
N SER A 460 16.76 6.66 11.88
CA SER A 460 16.43 8.08 12.02
C SER A 460 15.32 8.47 11.03
N LYS A 461 14.49 9.43 11.44
CA LYS A 461 13.54 10.13 10.59
C LYS A 461 13.88 11.62 10.60
N ASP A 462 14.57 12.07 9.55
CA ASP A 462 15.05 13.44 9.44
C ASP A 462 13.91 14.38 9.01
N VAL A 463 13.29 15.02 10.01
CA VAL A 463 12.15 15.92 9.83
C VAL A 463 12.06 16.90 10.99
N SER A 464 11.65 18.14 10.71
CA SER A 464 11.34 19.14 11.73
C SER A 464 9.88 19.09 12.17
N ALA A 465 9.60 19.48 13.41
CA ALA A 465 8.25 19.67 13.94
C ALA A 465 7.35 20.52 13.01
N GLN A 466 7.90 21.59 12.42
CA GLN A 466 7.18 22.45 11.48
C GLN A 466 6.75 21.70 10.22
N LYS A 467 7.62 20.83 9.67
CA LYS A 467 7.32 20.04 8.47
C LYS A 467 6.31 18.93 8.75
N ILE A 468 6.29 18.38 9.97
CA ILE A 468 5.21 17.47 10.40
C ILE A 468 3.89 18.24 10.50
N ARG A 469 3.88 19.41 11.15
CA ARG A 469 2.68 20.26 11.28
C ARG A 469 2.14 20.78 9.96
N SER A 470 3.00 20.94 8.96
CA SER A 470 2.56 21.38 7.63
C SER A 470 1.78 20.32 6.87
N LEU A 471 1.60 19.10 7.41
CA LEU A 471 0.63 18.13 6.91
C LEU A 471 -0.78 18.73 6.95
N LYS A 472 -1.18 19.44 5.89
CA LYS A 472 -2.56 19.91 5.74
C LYS A 472 -3.46 18.76 5.34
N ASP A 473 -4.73 18.85 5.74
CA ASP A 473 -5.77 17.93 5.26
C ASP A 473 -5.82 17.87 3.71
N GLU A 474 -5.43 18.96 3.02
CA GLU A 474 -5.31 19.02 1.55
C GLU A 474 -4.00 18.46 0.98
N ASP A 475 -2.89 18.48 1.73
CA ASP A 475 -1.59 18.01 1.23
C ASP A 475 -1.59 16.48 1.13
N TYR A 476 -2.46 15.81 1.89
CA TYR A 476 -2.80 14.39 1.72
C TYR A 476 -3.44 14.04 0.35
N GLU A 477 -3.98 15.02 -0.37
CA GLU A 477 -4.56 14.83 -1.71
C GLU A 477 -3.59 15.30 -2.81
N ARG A 478 -2.56 16.06 -2.45
CA ARG A 478 -1.54 16.55 -3.37
C ARG A 478 -0.42 15.53 -3.43
N GLY A 479 -0.58 14.56 -4.33
CA GLY A 479 0.54 13.76 -4.81
C GLY A 479 1.54 14.68 -5.52
N ASP A 480 2.44 15.26 -4.76
CA ASP A 480 3.41 16.22 -5.27
C ASP A 480 4.48 15.49 -6.10
N GLY A 481 4.42 15.71 -7.41
CA GLY A 481 5.49 15.43 -8.35
C GLY A 481 5.40 14.07 -9.04
N VAL A 482 5.70 14.12 -10.34
CA VAL A 482 5.88 12.98 -11.26
C VAL A 482 6.98 12.00 -10.76
N GLU A 483 7.67 12.29 -9.64
CA GLU A 483 8.77 11.49 -9.10
C GLU A 483 8.69 11.11 -7.60
N GLN A 484 7.55 11.29 -6.91
CA GLN A 484 7.32 10.57 -5.65
C GLN A 484 6.01 9.79 -5.72
N ARG A 485 6.18 8.48 -5.94
CA ARG A 485 5.16 7.43 -5.95
C ARG A 485 4.17 7.60 -4.79
N THR A 486 3.05 8.27 -5.07
CA THR A 486 1.65 7.96 -4.69
C THR A 486 1.27 7.65 -3.24
N GLU A 487 2.17 7.68 -2.26
CA GLU A 487 1.83 7.38 -0.87
C GLU A 487 1.83 8.64 -0.01
N VAL A 488 0.81 9.46 -0.23
CA VAL A 488 0.51 10.63 0.61
C VAL A 488 0.20 10.27 2.07
N SER A 489 0.14 8.96 2.39
CA SER A 489 -0.02 8.39 3.73
C SER A 489 1.22 8.54 4.63
N HIS A 490 2.34 9.08 4.16
CA HIS A 490 3.57 9.15 4.94
C HIS A 490 3.86 10.56 5.46
N ILE A 491 4.31 10.64 6.71
CA ILE A 491 4.88 11.88 7.22
C ILE A 491 6.14 12.23 6.43
N PRO A 492 6.28 13.50 6.00
CA PRO A 492 7.46 13.95 5.28
C PRO A 492 8.77 13.68 6.04
N GLY A 493 9.87 13.67 5.31
CA GLY A 493 11.21 13.50 5.86
C GLY A 493 11.85 12.18 5.46
N ASP A 494 13.16 12.17 5.49
CA ASP A 494 13.96 11.04 5.04
C ASP A 494 14.03 9.96 6.12
N PHE A 495 13.81 8.71 5.73
CA PHE A 495 13.96 7.55 6.61
C PHE A 495 15.28 6.85 6.30
N LEU A 496 16.22 6.89 7.24
CA LEU A 496 17.59 6.42 7.01
C LEU A 496 18.24 5.82 8.26
N LEU A 497 19.29 5.02 8.04
CA LEU A 497 20.05 4.38 9.11
C LEU A 497 21.38 5.10 9.30
N CYS A 498 21.50 5.88 10.38
CA CYS A 498 22.74 6.54 10.77
C CYS A 498 23.46 5.72 11.83
N GLN A 499 24.77 5.53 11.67
CA GLN A 499 25.51 4.64 12.57
C GLN A 499 25.95 5.32 13.87
N THR A 500 26.20 6.62 13.90
CA THR A 500 26.75 7.32 15.09
C THR A 500 25.87 8.46 15.58
N GLN A 501 24.68 8.59 15.02
CA GLN A 501 23.69 9.61 15.36
C GLN A 501 22.30 9.00 15.18
N ILE A 502 21.37 9.38 16.03
CA ILE A 502 19.95 9.09 15.89
C ILE A 502 19.21 10.42 15.89
N GLU A 503 18.29 10.58 14.94
CA GLU A 503 17.43 11.75 14.82
C GLU A 503 15.98 11.27 14.72
N ASN A 504 15.16 11.62 15.72
CA ASN A 504 13.79 11.15 15.86
C ASN A 504 13.65 9.63 15.69
N GLY A 505 14.57 8.87 16.29
CA GLY A 505 14.53 7.42 16.34
C GLY A 505 13.50 6.92 17.33
N ILE A 506 12.95 5.73 17.12
CA ILE A 506 11.90 5.20 17.99
C ILE A 506 12.45 4.03 18.83
N ILE A 507 12.25 4.12 20.14
CA ILE A 507 12.50 3.04 21.09
C ILE A 507 11.16 2.52 21.62
N THR A 508 11.02 1.21 21.58
CA THR A 508 9.88 0.44 22.07
C THR A 508 10.35 -0.62 23.07
N SER A 509 9.44 -1.40 23.65
CA SER A 509 9.79 -2.50 24.54
C SER A 509 10.76 -3.52 23.92
N ASP A 510 10.52 -3.97 22.68
CA ASP A 510 11.39 -4.92 21.96
C ASP A 510 12.79 -4.35 21.70
N ILE A 511 12.86 -3.07 21.28
CA ILE A 511 14.14 -2.39 21.01
C ILE A 511 14.90 -2.15 22.30
N LEU A 512 14.24 -1.75 23.38
CA LEU A 512 14.87 -1.57 24.69
C LEU A 512 15.41 -2.90 25.24
N ASN A 513 14.69 -4.01 25.05
CA ASN A 513 15.17 -5.33 25.41
C ASN A 513 16.44 -5.69 24.63
N ALA A 514 16.46 -5.48 23.31
CA ALA A 514 17.66 -5.69 22.50
C ALA A 514 18.83 -4.80 22.96
N ILE A 515 18.59 -3.52 23.23
CA ILE A 515 19.60 -2.59 23.80
C ILE A 515 20.16 -3.16 25.10
N ASN A 516 19.30 -3.60 26.01
CA ASN A 516 19.70 -4.11 27.33
C ASN A 516 20.51 -5.40 27.27
N ARG A 517 20.19 -6.29 26.32
CA ARG A 517 20.83 -7.61 26.19
C ARG A 517 22.12 -7.56 25.37
N VAL A 518 22.20 -6.71 24.36
CA VAL A 518 23.32 -6.69 23.40
C VAL A 518 24.39 -5.68 23.77
N SER A 519 24.03 -4.56 24.38
CA SER A 519 24.99 -3.47 24.62
C SER A 519 26.10 -3.89 25.59
N ALA A 520 27.33 -3.50 25.28
CA ALA A 520 28.36 -3.39 26.32
C ALA A 520 28.01 -2.25 27.30
N ASP A 521 28.53 -2.27 28.52
CA ASP A 521 28.20 -1.27 29.56
C ASP A 521 28.35 0.19 29.09
N ARG A 522 29.41 0.47 28.32
CA ARG A 522 29.65 1.81 27.74
C ARG A 522 28.62 2.19 26.69
N GLU A 523 28.24 1.24 25.83
CA GLU A 523 27.21 1.45 24.80
C GLU A 523 25.85 1.67 25.48
N LYS A 524 25.51 0.85 26.49
CA LYS A 524 24.27 0.95 27.27
C LYS A 524 24.15 2.32 27.93
N LYS A 525 25.25 2.82 28.53
CA LYS A 525 25.26 4.17 29.11
C LYS A 525 24.89 5.22 28.06
N SER A 526 25.52 5.18 26.88
CA SER A 526 25.26 6.14 25.80
C SER A 526 23.86 6.03 25.21
N TRP A 527 23.26 4.84 25.14
CA TRP A 527 21.85 4.66 24.78
C TRP A 527 20.93 5.37 25.78
N LEU A 528 21.19 5.19 27.07
CA LEU A 528 20.41 5.78 28.16
C LEU A 528 20.58 7.31 28.27
N ASP A 529 21.64 7.85 27.69
CA ASP A 529 21.93 9.28 27.69
C ASP A 529 21.36 10.00 26.44
N LEU A 530 20.65 9.30 25.54
CA LEU A 530 19.90 9.91 24.44
C LEU A 530 18.75 10.78 24.97
N GLU A 531 18.42 11.83 24.24
CA GLU A 531 17.37 12.79 24.59
C GLU A 531 16.01 12.31 24.11
N VAL A 532 15.04 12.17 25.01
CA VAL A 532 13.64 11.87 24.71
C VAL A 532 12.95 13.15 24.25
N GLN A 533 12.72 13.22 22.95
CA GLN A 533 11.99 14.32 22.31
C GLN A 533 10.51 14.27 22.72
N ALA A 534 9.91 13.08 22.74
CA ALA A 534 8.55 12.85 23.21
C ALA A 534 8.35 11.38 23.60
N GLY A 535 7.36 11.10 24.45
CA GLY A 535 6.95 9.74 24.81
C GLY A 535 5.44 9.61 24.89
N ALA A 536 4.92 8.43 24.57
CA ALA A 536 3.51 8.12 24.80
C ALA A 536 3.34 6.67 25.25
N PHE A 537 2.45 6.45 26.21
CA PHE A 537 2.19 5.14 26.78
C PHE A 537 0.79 5.03 27.35
N TYR A 538 0.27 3.80 27.40
CA TYR A 538 -0.90 3.44 28.17
C TYR A 538 -0.44 2.89 29.52
N ALA A 539 -0.73 3.62 30.59
CA ALA A 539 -0.19 3.35 31.92
C ALA A 539 -0.81 2.09 32.52
N LYS A 540 0.01 1.27 33.17
CA LYS A 540 -0.44 0.06 33.87
C LYS A 540 -1.47 0.40 34.95
N SER A 541 -1.29 1.48 35.69
CA SER A 541 -2.24 1.93 36.72
C SER A 541 -3.61 2.36 36.18
N ASP A 542 -3.70 2.62 34.87
CA ASP A 542 -4.92 3.08 34.20
C ASP A 542 -5.61 2.00 33.36
N GLN A 543 -5.04 0.80 33.32
CA GLN A 543 -5.67 -0.34 32.68
C GLN A 543 -6.93 -0.75 33.44
N ILE A 544 -7.97 -1.07 32.68
CA ILE A 544 -9.20 -1.68 33.14
C ILE A 544 -9.52 -2.91 32.29
N ASP A 545 -10.38 -3.79 32.82
CA ASP A 545 -10.47 -5.16 32.32
C ASP A 545 -11.48 -5.33 31.19
N THR A 546 -12.52 -4.49 31.13
CA THR A 546 -13.63 -4.65 30.18
C THR A 546 -13.99 -3.36 29.44
N LEU A 547 -14.56 -3.52 28.24
CA LEU A 547 -14.97 -2.38 27.43
C LEU A 547 -16.14 -1.62 28.05
N ASP A 548 -17.09 -2.32 28.67
CA ASP A 548 -18.23 -1.69 29.35
C ASP A 548 -17.78 -0.87 30.57
N GLU A 549 -16.82 -1.37 31.35
CA GLU A 549 -16.21 -0.60 32.45
C GLU A 549 -15.50 0.67 31.93
N TRP A 550 -14.87 0.59 30.75
CA TRP A 550 -14.26 1.75 30.11
C TRP A 550 -15.30 2.79 29.70
N VAL A 551 -16.40 2.32 29.11
CA VAL A 551 -17.54 3.18 28.76
C VAL A 551 -18.06 3.88 30.00
N ASP A 552 -18.30 3.17 31.10
CA ASP A 552 -18.78 3.76 32.35
C ASP A 552 -17.81 4.82 32.90
N HIS A 553 -16.49 4.54 32.90
CA HIS A 553 -15.50 5.54 33.29
C HIS A 553 -15.49 6.77 32.39
N ALA A 554 -15.61 6.61 31.06
CA ALA A 554 -15.70 7.72 30.12
C ALA A 554 -17.00 8.53 30.29
N LEU A 555 -18.13 7.86 30.60
CA LEU A 555 -19.41 8.50 30.89
C LEU A 555 -19.40 9.24 32.23
N GLN A 556 -18.59 8.80 33.20
CA GLN A 556 -18.42 9.50 34.47
C GLN A 556 -17.36 10.61 34.42
N ASP A 557 -16.48 10.61 33.42
CA ASP A 557 -15.41 11.60 33.26
C ASP A 557 -15.95 13.04 33.33
N GLU A 558 -15.37 13.83 34.21
CA GLU A 558 -15.66 15.26 34.38
C GLU A 558 -14.50 16.13 33.90
N GLY A 559 -13.44 15.50 33.42
CA GLY A 559 -12.28 16.18 32.87
C GLY A 559 -12.61 16.97 31.61
N GLU A 560 -11.80 17.98 31.38
CA GLU A 560 -11.79 18.83 30.21
C GLU A 560 -10.38 19.01 29.65
N ARG A 561 -10.34 19.36 28.37
CA ARG A 561 -9.12 19.85 27.75
C ARG A 561 -9.19 21.37 27.73
N THR A 562 -8.42 22.00 28.60
CA THR A 562 -8.32 23.46 28.71
C THR A 562 -7.06 23.93 28.00
N VAL A 563 -7.24 24.79 26.99
CA VAL A 563 -6.12 25.52 26.37
C VAL A 563 -5.86 26.74 27.25
N ILE A 564 -4.83 26.69 28.10
CA ILE A 564 -4.55 27.73 29.11
C ILE A 564 -3.92 28.96 28.46
N ASP A 565 -3.02 28.77 27.49
CA ASP A 565 -2.38 29.87 26.77
C ASP A 565 -2.11 29.51 25.30
N ASN A 566 -2.79 30.22 24.39
CA ASN A 566 -2.59 30.07 22.95
C ASN A 566 -1.17 30.46 22.50
N ARG A 567 -0.43 31.27 23.28
CA ARG A 567 0.93 31.72 22.92
C ARG A 567 2.01 30.72 23.30
N HIS A 568 1.86 30.01 24.41
CA HIS A 568 2.84 29.03 24.89
C HIS A 568 2.40 27.58 24.71
N GLY A 569 1.16 27.33 24.26
CA GLY A 569 0.66 25.98 23.96
C GLY A 569 0.41 25.12 25.20
N ASN A 570 0.31 25.73 26.39
CA ASN A 570 0.01 25.03 27.64
C ASN A 570 -1.41 24.46 27.60
N ASN A 571 -1.51 23.18 27.24
CA ASN A 571 -2.75 22.43 27.26
C ASN A 571 -2.80 21.64 28.57
N LYS A 572 -3.77 21.93 29.43
CA LYS A 572 -4.12 21.02 30.51
C LYS A 572 -5.19 20.08 29.98
N ASP A 573 -4.99 18.79 30.16
CA ASP A 573 -5.95 17.77 29.74
C ASP A 573 -6.15 16.78 30.88
N ASP A 574 -7.17 17.03 31.69
CA ASP A 574 -7.51 16.25 32.87
C ASP A 574 -8.63 15.23 32.63
N ARG A 575 -8.99 15.01 31.36
CA ARG A 575 -9.79 13.86 30.94
C ARG A 575 -9.13 12.55 31.38
N THR A 576 -9.95 11.58 31.74
CA THR A 576 -9.52 10.24 32.17
C THR A 576 -8.51 9.59 31.22
N ARG A 577 -7.50 8.95 31.81
CA ARG A 577 -6.49 8.12 31.11
C ARG A 577 -6.79 6.64 31.20
N LYS A 578 -7.94 6.27 31.81
CA LYS A 578 -8.41 4.89 31.83
C LYS A 578 -8.52 4.35 30.42
N TRP A 579 -8.03 3.13 30.24
CA TRP A 579 -7.98 2.47 28.94
C TRP A 579 -8.22 0.97 29.09
N VAL A 580 -8.83 0.40 28.05
CA VAL A 580 -9.04 -1.04 27.93
C VAL A 580 -8.28 -1.57 26.73
N GLY A 581 -7.73 -2.78 26.85
CA GLY A 581 -7.06 -3.47 25.77
C GLY A 581 -7.98 -4.46 25.07
N LEU A 582 -8.06 -4.39 23.74
CA LEU A 582 -8.66 -5.43 22.92
C LEU A 582 -7.56 -6.32 22.32
N SER A 583 -7.71 -7.64 22.42
CA SER A 583 -6.76 -8.57 21.83
C SER A 583 -6.86 -8.51 20.30
N MET A 584 -5.73 -8.31 19.60
CA MET A 584 -5.73 -8.41 18.15
C MET A 584 -5.81 -9.87 17.66
N GLU A 585 -5.68 -10.86 18.56
CA GLU A 585 -6.01 -12.25 18.24
C GLU A 585 -7.50 -12.41 17.90
N ASP A 586 -8.38 -11.65 18.56
CA ASP A 586 -9.83 -11.68 18.34
C ASP A 586 -10.26 -11.00 17.02
N PHE A 587 -9.31 -10.33 16.35
CA PHE A 587 -9.52 -9.74 15.03
C PHE A 587 -8.60 -10.38 13.98
N THR A 588 -7.30 -10.08 14.02
CA THR A 588 -6.33 -10.61 13.05
C THR A 588 -6.12 -12.12 13.21
N GLY A 589 -6.17 -12.65 14.43
CA GLY A 589 -6.04 -14.09 14.69
C GLY A 589 -7.18 -14.91 14.08
N LEU A 590 -8.43 -14.43 14.21
CA LEU A 590 -9.59 -15.02 13.54
C LEU A 590 -9.41 -15.04 12.02
N LEU A 591 -9.02 -13.90 11.41
CA LEU A 591 -8.79 -13.81 9.96
C LEU A 591 -7.66 -14.72 9.48
N VAL A 592 -6.56 -14.83 10.24
CA VAL A 592 -5.43 -15.71 9.91
C VAL A 592 -5.85 -17.18 9.99
N THR A 593 -6.60 -17.56 11.01
CA THR A 593 -7.12 -18.92 11.20
C THR A 593 -8.07 -19.29 10.05
N GLU A 594 -9.01 -18.40 9.76
CA GLU A 594 -9.97 -18.60 8.68
C GLU A 594 -9.30 -18.64 7.31
N ARG A 595 -8.24 -17.86 7.10
CA ARG A 595 -7.46 -17.91 5.86
C ARG A 595 -6.80 -19.27 5.66
N ARG A 596 -6.30 -19.91 6.73
CA ARG A 596 -5.75 -21.27 6.65
C ARG A 596 -6.83 -22.27 6.24
N ARG A 597 -8.01 -22.21 6.89
CA ARG A 597 -9.19 -23.03 6.52
C ARG A 597 -9.57 -22.84 5.04
N ALA A 598 -9.70 -21.59 4.60
CA ALA A 598 -10.06 -21.24 3.23
C ALA A 598 -9.04 -21.79 2.21
N LYS A 599 -7.74 -21.72 2.53
CA LYS A 599 -6.68 -22.29 1.71
C LYS A 599 -6.79 -23.81 1.61
N ASP A 600 -7.01 -24.49 2.73
CA ASP A 600 -7.13 -25.96 2.79
C ASP A 600 -8.37 -26.46 2.03
N ASN A 601 -9.43 -25.66 1.99
CA ASN A 601 -10.66 -25.94 1.24
C ASN A 601 -10.62 -25.51 -0.23
N GLY A 602 -9.53 -24.89 -0.71
CA GLY A 602 -9.44 -24.37 -2.07
C GLY A 602 -10.31 -23.13 -2.34
N GLU A 603 -10.78 -22.41 -1.31
CA GLU A 603 -11.56 -21.17 -1.41
C GLU A 603 -10.63 -19.98 -1.76
N MET A 604 -10.04 -20.00 -2.97
CA MET A 604 -8.96 -19.08 -3.38
C MET A 604 -9.32 -17.59 -3.27
N ALA A 605 -10.51 -17.20 -3.73
CA ALA A 605 -10.96 -15.80 -3.69
C ALA A 605 -11.12 -15.28 -2.25
N TYR A 606 -11.64 -16.15 -1.38
CA TYR A 606 -11.83 -15.82 0.02
C TYR A 606 -10.51 -15.72 0.78
N GLN A 607 -9.56 -16.64 0.55
CA GLN A 607 -8.24 -16.53 1.20
C GLN A 607 -7.47 -15.27 0.77
N GLU A 608 -7.59 -14.82 -0.48
CA GLU A 608 -6.91 -13.60 -0.95
C GLU A 608 -7.58 -12.35 -0.39
N THR A 609 -8.92 -12.34 -0.25
CA THR A 609 -9.64 -11.28 0.48
C THR A 609 -9.20 -11.22 1.95
N LEU A 610 -9.15 -12.34 2.66
CA LEU A 610 -8.69 -12.38 4.06
C LEU A 610 -7.25 -11.87 4.21
N LYS A 611 -6.35 -12.33 3.34
CA LYS A 611 -4.95 -11.89 3.27
C LYS A 611 -4.85 -10.38 3.06
N LEU A 612 -5.71 -9.83 2.21
CA LEU A 612 -5.76 -8.40 1.92
C LEU A 612 -6.17 -7.59 3.17
N PHE A 613 -7.18 -8.03 3.93
CA PHE A 613 -7.56 -7.42 5.21
C PHE A 613 -6.43 -7.50 6.24
N ILE A 614 -5.81 -8.67 6.40
CA ILE A 614 -4.69 -8.89 7.33
C ILE A 614 -3.53 -7.92 7.03
N ASN A 615 -3.10 -7.87 5.77
CA ASN A 615 -2.00 -7.00 5.35
C ASN A 615 -2.34 -5.51 5.45
N THR A 616 -3.61 -5.15 5.23
CA THR A 616 -4.07 -3.76 5.28
C THR A 616 -4.30 -3.25 6.70
N THR A 617 -4.56 -4.13 7.67
CA THR A 617 -4.82 -3.76 9.08
C THR A 617 -3.69 -2.93 9.68
N TYR A 618 -2.43 -3.36 9.52
CA TYR A 618 -1.28 -2.55 9.94
C TYR A 618 -1.24 -1.19 9.22
N GLY A 619 -1.44 -1.19 7.90
CA GLY A 619 -1.44 0.04 7.12
C GLY A 619 -2.49 1.04 7.58
N VAL A 620 -3.65 0.56 8.01
CA VAL A 620 -4.72 1.36 8.61
C VAL A 620 -4.31 1.94 9.95
N ILE A 621 -3.74 1.13 10.85
CA ILE A 621 -3.28 1.57 12.17
C ILE A 621 -2.16 2.61 12.06
N ALA A 622 -1.27 2.46 11.08
CA ALA A 622 -0.14 3.35 10.83
C ALA A 622 -0.50 4.63 10.04
N SER A 623 -1.66 4.66 9.39
CA SER A 623 -2.00 5.70 8.43
C SER A 623 -2.59 6.94 9.12
N PRO A 624 -2.34 8.14 8.57
CA PRO A 624 -3.02 9.35 9.00
C PRO A 624 -4.52 9.36 8.66
N TYR A 625 -5.03 8.50 7.79
CA TYR A 625 -6.39 8.68 7.26
C TYR A 625 -7.50 8.15 8.14
N PHE A 626 -7.18 7.27 9.09
CA PHE A 626 -8.18 6.45 9.76
C PHE A 626 -8.28 6.80 11.23
N GLU A 627 -9.52 6.84 11.72
CA GLU A 627 -9.83 7.14 13.12
C GLU A 627 -9.32 6.06 14.08
N VAL A 628 -9.21 4.81 13.60
CA VAL A 628 -8.61 3.69 14.33
C VAL A 628 -7.06 3.75 14.36
N GLY A 629 -6.45 4.78 13.76
CA GLY A 629 -5.00 4.93 13.71
C GLY A 629 -4.37 5.06 15.10
N ASN A 630 -3.25 4.36 15.33
CA ASN A 630 -2.54 4.37 16.60
C ASN A 630 -1.02 4.22 16.37
N THR A 631 -0.27 5.32 16.55
CA THR A 631 1.18 5.34 16.31
C THR A 631 1.98 4.55 17.35
N ILE A 632 1.44 4.36 18.56
CA ILE A 632 2.07 3.53 19.58
C ILE A 632 2.09 2.08 19.11
N LEU A 633 0.92 1.55 18.75
CA LEU A 633 0.78 0.19 18.23
C LEU A 633 1.56 0.00 16.91
N ALA A 634 1.39 0.92 15.94
CA ALA A 634 2.07 0.84 14.64
C ALA A 634 3.59 0.73 14.78
N ASN A 635 4.20 1.54 15.66
CA ASN A 635 5.65 1.54 15.84
C ASN A 635 6.15 0.32 16.62
N ASN A 636 5.36 -0.24 17.55
CA ASN A 636 5.75 -1.49 18.20
C ASN A 636 5.72 -2.67 17.20
N ILE A 637 4.73 -2.73 16.31
CA ILE A 637 4.65 -3.75 15.25
C ILE A 637 5.89 -3.66 14.33
N THR A 638 6.19 -2.47 13.80
CA THR A 638 7.33 -2.31 12.89
C THR A 638 8.67 -2.42 13.59
N ALA A 639 8.77 -2.04 14.87
CA ALA A 639 9.97 -2.25 15.66
C ALA A 639 10.27 -3.74 15.83
N ARG A 640 9.26 -4.59 16.09
CA ARG A 640 9.43 -6.04 16.14
C ARG A 640 9.90 -6.60 14.80
N ALA A 641 9.28 -6.18 13.70
CA ALA A 641 9.69 -6.57 12.36
C ALA A 641 11.15 -6.15 12.05
N ARG A 642 11.53 -4.91 12.37
CA ARG A 642 12.91 -4.42 12.21
C ARG A 642 13.90 -5.22 13.07
N LEU A 643 13.52 -5.54 14.30
CA LEU A 643 14.34 -6.34 15.21
C LEU A 643 14.52 -7.76 14.66
N GLY A 644 13.46 -8.41 14.18
CA GLY A 644 13.54 -9.71 13.53
C GLY A 644 14.46 -9.69 12.30
N ALA A 645 14.24 -8.76 11.37
CA ALA A 645 15.12 -8.62 10.20
C ALA A 645 16.58 -8.34 10.58
N TRP A 646 16.83 -7.54 11.63
CA TRP A 646 18.18 -7.31 12.16
C TRP A 646 18.77 -8.58 12.79
N MET A 647 17.99 -9.32 13.57
CA MET A 647 18.40 -10.59 14.19
C MET A 647 18.78 -11.64 13.14
N MET A 648 17.97 -11.76 12.10
CA MET A 648 18.23 -12.61 10.94
C MET A 648 19.49 -12.16 10.20
N ASN A 649 19.64 -10.85 9.94
CA ASN A 649 20.84 -10.32 9.29
C ASN A 649 22.13 -10.64 10.05
N LYS A 650 22.17 -10.42 11.38
CA LYS A 650 23.43 -10.61 12.14
C LYS A 650 23.80 -12.08 12.32
N SER A 651 22.84 -12.99 12.34
CA SER A 651 23.08 -14.43 12.47
C SER A 651 23.43 -15.09 11.13
N LEU A 652 22.80 -14.67 10.03
CA LEU A 652 23.00 -15.26 8.69
C LEU A 652 23.95 -14.47 7.79
N HIS A 653 24.36 -13.26 8.18
CA HIS A 653 25.09 -12.32 7.32
C HIS A 653 24.38 -12.07 5.98
N THR A 654 23.09 -11.76 6.02
CA THR A 654 22.35 -11.40 4.80
C THR A 654 23.02 -10.20 4.11
N VAL A 655 23.02 -10.18 2.78
CA VAL A 655 23.70 -9.13 2.00
C VAL A 655 22.87 -7.84 1.89
N GLN A 656 21.55 -8.01 1.95
CA GLN A 656 20.55 -6.95 2.05
C GLN A 656 19.51 -7.41 3.06
N SER A 657 18.83 -6.44 3.67
CA SER A 657 17.65 -6.66 4.49
C SER A 657 16.53 -5.79 3.93
N ILE A 658 15.40 -6.37 3.56
CA ILE A 658 14.29 -5.68 2.91
C ILE A 658 12.99 -6.09 3.61
N THR A 659 12.46 -5.17 4.40
CA THR A 659 11.35 -5.34 5.34
C THR A 659 11.59 -6.49 6.31
N ASP A 660 11.19 -7.69 5.90
CA ASP A 660 11.17 -8.96 6.62
C ASP A 660 12.06 -10.03 5.99
N GLY A 661 12.74 -9.71 4.89
CA GLY A 661 13.54 -10.64 4.10
C GLY A 661 15.00 -10.26 3.90
N GLY A 662 15.78 -11.18 3.35
CA GLY A 662 17.13 -10.91 2.88
C GLY A 662 17.83 -12.12 2.26
N GLY A 663 18.58 -11.89 1.18
CA GLY A 663 19.43 -12.93 0.59
C GLY A 663 20.70 -13.20 1.40
N TYR A 664 21.11 -14.46 1.54
CA TYR A 664 22.37 -14.84 2.20
C TYR A 664 23.02 -16.06 1.54
N SER A 665 24.28 -16.32 1.90
CA SER A 665 24.96 -17.56 1.50
C SER A 665 25.01 -18.53 2.67
N PRO A 666 24.47 -19.76 2.53
CA PRO A 666 24.61 -20.77 3.57
C PRO A 666 26.04 -21.25 3.72
N LEU A 667 26.97 -20.87 2.82
CA LEU A 667 28.40 -21.19 2.95
C LEU A 667 29.12 -20.33 3.98
N SER A 668 28.49 -19.23 4.42
CA SER A 668 29.18 -18.16 5.13
C SER A 668 28.27 -17.40 6.10
N VAL A 669 27.76 -18.09 7.12
CA VAL A 669 26.94 -17.51 8.19
C VAL A 669 27.76 -17.21 9.46
N ALA A 670 27.24 -16.35 10.33
CA ALA A 670 27.92 -15.92 11.54
C ALA A 670 27.79 -16.95 12.67
N TYR A 671 28.90 -17.30 13.31
CA TYR A 671 28.91 -18.18 14.49
C TYR A 671 29.53 -17.49 15.70
N LEU A 672 28.87 -17.65 16.85
CA LEU A 672 29.34 -17.19 18.15
C LEU A 672 29.57 -18.42 19.05
N LYS A 673 30.83 -18.79 19.29
CA LYS A 673 31.16 -19.98 20.09
C LYS A 673 30.74 -19.82 21.57
N PRO A 674 30.52 -20.92 22.31
CA PRO A 674 30.09 -20.85 23.72
C PRO A 674 31.04 -20.12 24.68
N ASN A 675 32.32 -20.01 24.34
CA ASN A 675 33.33 -19.28 25.11
C ASN A 675 33.60 -17.86 24.57
N ALA A 676 32.89 -17.44 23.52
CA ALA A 676 33.06 -16.12 22.93
C ALA A 676 32.57 -15.03 23.89
N LYS A 677 33.31 -13.92 23.95
CA LYS A 677 32.79 -12.68 24.52
C LYS A 677 31.68 -12.17 23.60
N GLN A 678 30.50 -11.90 24.15
CA GLN A 678 29.37 -11.33 23.41
C GLN A 678 29.75 -9.98 22.79
N PRO A 679 29.72 -9.85 21.45
CA PRO A 679 29.91 -8.55 20.82
C PRO A 679 28.75 -7.60 21.10
N GLY A 680 29.07 -6.31 21.20
CA GLY A 680 28.09 -5.22 21.29
C GLY A 680 27.68 -4.65 19.92
N PHE A 681 26.89 -3.58 19.93
CA PHE A 681 26.35 -2.95 18.72
C PHE A 681 27.44 -2.47 17.77
N ASN A 682 28.55 -1.94 18.29
CA ASN A 682 29.64 -1.46 17.46
C ASN A 682 30.23 -2.54 16.55
N THR A 683 30.23 -3.79 17.01
CA THR A 683 30.68 -4.91 16.20
C THR A 683 29.61 -5.27 15.17
N PHE A 684 28.35 -5.37 15.57
CA PHE A 684 27.27 -5.78 14.68
C PHE A 684 27.01 -4.81 13.52
N ALA A 685 27.25 -3.53 13.75
CA ALA A 685 27.12 -2.50 12.73
C ALA A 685 28.21 -2.56 11.64
N ASP A 686 29.27 -3.35 11.84
CA ASP A 686 30.36 -3.52 10.88
C ASP A 686 30.75 -5.00 10.75
N ILE A 687 30.11 -5.70 9.82
CA ILE A 687 30.30 -7.13 9.57
C ILE A 687 31.78 -7.46 9.25
N SER A 688 32.55 -6.51 8.73
CA SER A 688 33.98 -6.72 8.48
C SER A 688 34.80 -6.97 9.75
N ASN A 689 34.31 -6.49 10.90
CA ASN A 689 34.93 -6.68 12.22
C ASN A 689 34.40 -7.91 12.97
N TRP A 690 33.57 -8.75 12.33
CA TRP A 690 32.98 -9.92 12.98
C TRP A 690 34.03 -10.94 13.41
N LYS A 691 34.95 -11.32 12.50
CA LYS A 691 35.94 -12.36 12.77
C LYS A 691 36.94 -11.90 13.83
N ASP A 692 37.19 -12.75 14.81
CA ASP A 692 38.25 -12.52 15.78
C ASP A 692 39.64 -12.65 15.11
N ASN A 693 40.50 -11.66 15.34
CA ASN A 693 41.92 -11.75 14.96
C ASN A 693 42.71 -12.72 15.86
N ARG A 694 42.19 -13.02 17.06
CA ARG A 694 42.84 -13.86 18.09
C ARG A 694 41.76 -14.68 18.80
N ASN A 695 42.02 -15.96 19.09
CA ASN A 695 41.12 -16.93 19.76
C ASN A 695 39.97 -17.52 18.92
N TYR A 696 39.64 -16.96 17.75
CA TYR A 696 38.66 -17.52 16.79
C TYR A 696 37.32 -17.94 17.44
N THR A 697 36.76 -17.08 18.29
CA THR A 697 35.50 -17.35 19.00
C THR A 697 34.28 -16.79 18.27
N ARG A 698 34.46 -15.72 17.50
CA ARG A 698 33.56 -15.24 16.45
C ARG A 698 34.09 -15.68 15.10
N THR A 699 33.34 -16.52 14.41
CA THR A 699 33.77 -17.12 13.14
C THR A 699 32.68 -16.99 12.09
N VAL A 700 33.07 -17.24 10.84
CA VAL A 700 32.14 -17.41 9.72
C VAL A 700 32.40 -18.79 9.15
N ALA A 701 31.35 -19.58 9.01
CA ALA A 701 31.41 -20.95 8.54
C ALA A 701 30.12 -21.29 7.80
N PRO A 702 30.05 -22.44 7.11
CA PRO A 702 28.80 -22.92 6.53
C PRO A 702 27.72 -23.07 7.62
N LEU A 703 26.47 -22.73 7.27
CA LEU A 703 25.28 -23.06 8.05
C LEU A 703 25.29 -24.57 8.33
N ALA A 704 24.96 -24.95 9.56
CA ALA A 704 25.24 -26.26 10.14
C ALA A 704 25.03 -27.41 9.14
N GLY A 705 25.99 -28.35 9.12
CA GLY A 705 26.14 -29.35 8.07
C GLY A 705 24.87 -30.14 7.78
N LEU A 706 24.71 -30.51 6.51
CA LEU A 706 23.62 -31.35 6.05
C LEU A 706 23.63 -32.69 6.81
N PRO A 707 22.46 -33.30 7.10
CA PRO A 707 22.34 -34.44 8.01
C PRO A 707 23.26 -35.64 7.69
N ASP A 708 23.67 -35.78 6.43
CA ASP A 708 24.49 -36.85 5.87
C ASP A 708 25.96 -36.47 5.66
N GLY A 709 26.36 -35.24 6.00
CA GLY A 709 27.70 -34.72 5.79
C GLY A 709 27.98 -34.19 4.38
N THR A 710 26.96 -34.08 3.52
CA THR A 710 27.09 -33.41 2.22
C THR A 710 27.45 -31.94 2.38
N THR A 711 28.13 -31.38 1.38
CA THR A 711 28.36 -29.92 1.30
C THR A 711 27.18 -29.24 0.64
N TRP A 712 27.00 -27.94 0.90
CA TRP A 712 25.95 -27.15 0.26
C TRP A 712 26.06 -27.12 -1.27
N GLU A 713 27.26 -27.22 -1.82
CA GLU A 713 27.48 -27.34 -3.27
C GLU A 713 27.01 -28.69 -3.83
N GLN A 714 27.27 -29.78 -3.09
CA GLN A 714 26.78 -31.11 -3.44
C GLN A 714 25.25 -31.14 -3.38
N TRP A 715 24.68 -30.60 -2.31
CA TRP A 715 23.23 -30.47 -2.15
C TRP A 715 22.60 -29.65 -3.25
N ILE A 716 23.20 -28.52 -3.66
CA ILE A 716 22.66 -27.74 -4.79
C ILE A 716 22.69 -28.55 -6.09
N ALA A 717 23.72 -29.37 -6.31
CA ALA A 717 23.81 -30.23 -7.48
C ALA A 717 22.73 -31.32 -7.46
N GLU A 718 22.49 -31.93 -6.31
CA GLU A 718 21.42 -32.91 -6.08
C GLU A 718 20.03 -32.28 -6.26
N VAL A 719 19.80 -31.09 -5.73
CA VAL A 719 18.55 -30.33 -5.93
C VAL A 719 18.34 -30.04 -7.41
N LYS A 720 19.38 -29.61 -8.13
CA LYS A 720 19.32 -29.35 -9.57
C LYS A 720 19.03 -30.62 -10.37
N GLU A 721 19.67 -31.73 -10.04
CA GLU A 721 19.39 -33.03 -10.64
C GLU A 721 17.94 -33.45 -10.35
N ARG A 722 17.47 -33.29 -9.12
CA ARG A 722 16.09 -33.59 -8.73
C ARG A 722 15.09 -32.78 -9.56
N TYR A 723 15.26 -31.47 -9.69
CA TYR A 723 14.40 -30.64 -10.56
C TYR A 723 14.37 -31.15 -12.00
N SER A 724 15.49 -31.64 -12.54
CA SER A 724 15.52 -32.18 -13.91
C SER A 724 14.74 -33.48 -14.09
N THR A 725 14.43 -34.18 -12.99
CA THR A 725 13.62 -35.41 -12.99
C THR A 725 12.12 -35.18 -12.77
N LEU A 726 11.74 -34.02 -12.22
CA LEU A 726 10.33 -33.68 -11.97
C LEU A 726 9.70 -33.21 -13.28
N GLN A 727 8.54 -33.80 -13.64
CA GLN A 727 7.87 -33.50 -14.91
C GLN A 727 6.61 -32.66 -14.72
N ASP A 728 5.99 -32.72 -13.53
CA ASP A 728 4.73 -32.04 -13.26
C ASP A 728 4.89 -30.84 -12.31
N ALA A 729 4.08 -29.80 -12.53
CA ALA A 729 4.12 -28.57 -11.73
C ALA A 729 3.74 -28.82 -10.26
N LYS A 730 2.86 -29.78 -9.99
CA LYS A 730 2.47 -30.14 -8.62
C LYS A 730 3.61 -30.87 -7.90
N GLU A 731 4.30 -31.79 -8.57
CA GLU A 731 5.46 -32.47 -7.98
C GLU A 731 6.57 -31.48 -7.60
N ILE A 732 6.79 -30.47 -8.45
CA ILE A 732 7.72 -29.37 -8.16
C ILE A 732 7.26 -28.59 -6.92
N ASP A 733 5.99 -28.17 -6.87
CA ASP A 733 5.44 -27.41 -5.74
C ASP A 733 5.48 -28.21 -4.42
N ASP A 734 5.15 -29.50 -4.46
CA ASP A 734 5.20 -30.41 -3.31
C ASP A 734 6.65 -30.56 -2.82
N TYR A 735 7.61 -30.81 -3.72
CA TYR A 735 9.03 -30.91 -3.37
C TYR A 735 9.58 -29.61 -2.77
N GLU A 736 9.23 -28.46 -3.35
CA GLU A 736 9.63 -27.14 -2.86
C GLU A 736 9.10 -26.87 -1.46
N LYS A 737 7.81 -27.16 -1.20
CA LYS A 737 7.18 -26.86 0.09
C LYS A 737 7.52 -27.87 1.17
N GLU A 738 7.40 -29.16 0.87
CA GLU A 738 7.41 -30.22 1.86
C GLU A 738 8.80 -30.77 2.17
N GLU A 739 9.73 -30.70 1.21
CA GLU A 739 11.11 -31.17 1.41
C GLU A 739 12.07 -29.99 1.61
N LEU A 740 12.26 -29.18 0.56
CA LEU A 740 13.27 -28.11 0.57
C LEU A 740 12.94 -27.00 1.56
N GLY A 741 11.73 -26.46 1.49
CA GLY A 741 11.28 -25.37 2.34
C GLY A 741 11.36 -25.73 3.82
N LYS A 742 10.82 -26.90 4.21
CA LYS A 742 10.88 -27.38 5.60
C LYS A 742 12.31 -27.57 6.09
N PHE A 743 13.18 -28.19 5.29
CA PHE A 743 14.58 -28.39 5.66
C PHE A 743 15.32 -27.06 5.86
N LEU A 744 15.22 -26.14 4.90
CA LEU A 744 15.87 -24.84 4.96
C LEU A 744 15.35 -24.00 6.15
N ASN A 745 14.03 -24.00 6.36
CA ASN A 745 13.40 -23.29 7.48
C ASN A 745 13.84 -23.86 8.84
N ALA A 746 13.87 -25.17 9.02
CA ALA A 746 14.32 -25.76 10.29
C ALA A 746 15.80 -25.42 10.56
N THR A 747 16.65 -25.56 9.54
CA THR A 747 18.10 -25.38 9.66
C THR A 747 18.47 -23.93 9.98
N ALA A 748 17.93 -22.97 9.25
CA ALA A 748 18.22 -21.56 9.51
C ALA A 748 17.61 -21.07 10.82
N LYS A 749 16.39 -21.51 11.19
CA LYS A 749 15.74 -21.13 12.45
C LYS A 749 16.54 -21.60 13.66
N ASP A 750 16.96 -22.86 13.66
CA ASP A 750 17.80 -23.43 14.72
C ASP A 750 19.11 -22.63 14.90
N HIS A 751 19.75 -22.26 13.79
CA HIS A 751 20.95 -21.41 13.83
C HIS A 751 20.68 -20.02 14.40
N ILE A 752 19.62 -19.35 13.93
CA ILE A 752 19.21 -18.02 14.42
C ILE A 752 18.93 -18.08 15.93
N ASP A 753 18.16 -19.08 16.38
CA ASP A 753 17.80 -19.24 17.79
C ASP A 753 19.03 -19.48 18.66
N LYS A 754 19.89 -20.44 18.29
CA LYS A 754 21.14 -20.72 19.03
C LYS A 754 22.06 -19.50 19.10
N PHE A 755 22.11 -18.71 18.03
CA PHE A 755 22.90 -17.47 18.01
C PHE A 755 22.39 -16.47 19.04
N TRP A 756 21.07 -16.24 19.10
CA TRP A 756 20.45 -15.23 19.95
C TRP A 756 20.18 -15.67 21.39
N GLU A 757 20.06 -16.97 21.64
CA GLU A 757 20.01 -17.58 22.98
C GLU A 757 21.21 -17.13 23.82
N ARG A 758 22.37 -16.95 23.18
CA ARG A 758 23.57 -16.42 23.82
C ARG A 758 23.34 -15.06 24.47
N TYR A 759 22.44 -14.24 23.96
CA TYR A 759 22.08 -12.94 24.51
C TYR A 759 20.84 -12.99 25.41
N GLY A 760 20.22 -14.15 25.59
CA GLY A 760 18.91 -14.28 26.23
C GLY A 760 17.79 -13.62 25.42
N LEU A 761 17.93 -13.63 24.09
CA LEU A 761 16.93 -13.15 23.14
C LEU A 761 16.34 -14.34 22.38
N SER A 762 15.02 -14.33 22.17
CA SER A 762 14.31 -15.27 21.32
C SER A 762 13.98 -14.61 19.99
N PHE A 763 14.16 -15.31 18.87
CA PHE A 763 13.71 -14.83 17.58
C PHE A 763 12.17 -14.88 17.52
N PRO A 764 11.47 -13.76 17.28
CA PRO A 764 10.03 -13.68 17.52
C PRO A 764 9.15 -14.15 16.34
N PHE A 765 9.74 -14.76 15.31
CA PHE A 765 9.02 -15.15 14.09
C PHE A 765 9.38 -16.56 13.66
N ASP A 766 8.46 -17.21 12.95
CA ASP A 766 8.82 -18.31 12.06
C ASP A 766 9.50 -17.77 10.80
N ILE A 767 10.16 -18.65 10.04
CA ILE A 767 10.85 -18.29 8.80
C ILE A 767 10.31 -19.08 7.61
N GLU A 768 10.44 -18.48 6.43
CA GLU A 768 10.05 -19.05 5.16
C GLU A 768 11.12 -18.74 4.11
N HIS A 769 11.75 -19.78 3.55
CA HIS A 769 12.58 -19.62 2.37
C HIS A 769 11.72 -19.57 1.11
N LYS A 770 12.01 -18.62 0.21
CA LYS A 770 11.45 -18.60 -1.14
C LYS A 770 12.26 -19.56 -2.00
N VAL A 771 11.91 -20.84 -1.94
CA VAL A 771 12.68 -21.94 -2.55
C VAL A 771 12.90 -21.73 -4.05
N GLN A 772 11.95 -21.13 -4.76
CA GLN A 772 12.09 -20.74 -6.16
C GLN A 772 13.23 -19.75 -6.44
N ASN A 773 13.68 -19.02 -5.42
CA ASN A 773 14.82 -18.09 -5.49
C ASN A 773 16.15 -18.75 -5.06
N THR A 774 16.16 -20.05 -4.75
CA THR A 774 17.39 -20.82 -4.52
C THR A 774 18.27 -20.70 -5.76
N SER A 775 19.50 -20.22 -5.57
CA SER A 775 20.30 -19.70 -6.68
C SER A 775 21.77 -20.06 -6.55
N THR A 776 22.43 -20.11 -7.72
CA THR A 776 23.87 -20.36 -7.84
C THR A 776 24.69 -19.07 -7.75
N ALA A 777 24.03 -17.93 -7.97
CA ALA A 777 24.58 -16.61 -7.78
C ALA A 777 23.47 -15.61 -7.44
N MET A 778 23.83 -14.59 -6.67
CA MET A 778 22.99 -13.43 -6.40
C MET A 778 23.78 -12.17 -6.73
N ALA A 779 23.17 -11.25 -7.47
CA ALA A 779 23.64 -9.90 -7.68
C ALA A 779 22.81 -8.94 -6.83
N TYR A 780 23.42 -7.91 -6.28
CA TYR A 780 22.70 -6.89 -5.55
C TYR A 780 23.38 -5.53 -5.68
N PHE A 781 22.55 -4.50 -5.70
CA PHE A 781 22.96 -3.11 -5.80
C PHE A 781 21.99 -2.21 -5.03
N LYS A 782 22.43 -1.03 -4.57
CA LYS A 782 21.62 -0.14 -3.70
C LYS A 782 21.01 -0.90 -2.49
N LYS A 783 19.92 -0.38 -1.91
CA LYS A 783 19.26 -0.94 -0.72
C LYS A 783 18.30 -2.11 -1.02
N GLY A 784 17.82 -2.24 -2.26
CA GLY A 784 16.79 -3.23 -2.59
C GLY A 784 16.68 -3.58 -4.07
N ASP A 785 17.74 -3.34 -4.85
CA ASP A 785 17.85 -3.86 -6.21
C ASP A 785 18.69 -5.14 -6.16
N TYR A 786 18.17 -6.25 -6.66
CA TYR A 786 18.86 -7.53 -6.68
C TYR A 786 18.39 -8.41 -7.84
N ALA A 787 19.20 -9.42 -8.15
CA ALA A 787 18.84 -10.48 -9.07
C ALA A 787 19.39 -11.83 -8.59
N PHE A 788 18.67 -12.90 -8.90
CA PHE A 788 19.05 -14.27 -8.58
C PHE A 788 19.24 -15.06 -9.87
N ARG A 789 20.34 -15.80 -9.98
CA ARG A 789 20.50 -16.86 -10.98
C ARG A 789 19.97 -18.15 -10.40
N THR A 790 18.66 -18.33 -10.49
CA THR A 790 17.94 -19.43 -9.84
C THR A 790 18.35 -20.77 -10.47
N ILE A 791 18.17 -21.86 -9.72
CA ILE A 791 18.51 -23.21 -10.21
C ILE A 791 17.59 -23.65 -11.35
N ASN A 792 16.30 -23.26 -11.29
CA ASN A 792 15.25 -23.80 -12.17
C ASN A 792 14.52 -22.73 -13.02
N TYR A 793 14.54 -21.45 -12.63
CA TYR A 793 13.69 -20.40 -13.22
C TYR A 793 14.45 -19.32 -14.01
N GLY A 794 15.74 -19.52 -14.25
CA GLY A 794 16.62 -18.53 -14.89
C GLY A 794 16.93 -17.33 -13.99
N ASP A 795 17.20 -16.18 -14.61
CA ASP A 795 17.54 -14.95 -13.89
C ASP A 795 16.26 -14.22 -13.45
N VAL A 796 16.08 -14.03 -12.15
CA VAL A 796 14.94 -13.32 -11.55
C VAL A 796 15.39 -11.96 -11.03
N PHE A 797 14.80 -10.89 -11.53
CA PHE A 797 15.16 -9.52 -11.17
C PHE A 797 14.15 -8.87 -10.24
N LYS A 798 14.64 -8.07 -9.29
CA LYS A 798 13.86 -7.15 -8.46
C LYS A 798 14.55 -5.80 -8.41
N SER A 799 13.95 -4.80 -9.04
CA SER A 799 14.47 -3.43 -9.10
C SER A 799 13.32 -2.47 -8.84
N ARG A 800 13.32 -1.79 -7.67
CA ARG A 800 12.09 -1.15 -7.15
C ARG A 800 11.65 0.04 -8.01
N GLY A 801 10.63 -0.23 -8.83
CA GLY A 801 9.97 0.67 -9.77
C GLY A 801 10.88 1.22 -10.87
N ASN A 802 11.87 0.41 -11.23
CA ASN A 802 12.45 0.44 -12.56
C ASN A 802 11.69 -0.58 -13.42
N LYS A 803 11.49 -0.29 -14.71
CA LYS A 803 10.86 -1.21 -15.66
C LYS A 803 11.91 -1.91 -16.50
N ASP A 804 11.70 -3.19 -16.72
CA ASP A 804 12.42 -3.99 -17.72
C ASP A 804 11.55 -4.10 -18.97
N PHE A 805 12.04 -3.55 -20.07
CA PHE A 805 11.42 -3.60 -21.39
C PHE A 805 12.06 -4.68 -22.27
N SER A 806 13.18 -5.29 -21.85
CA SER A 806 13.90 -6.28 -22.66
C SER A 806 13.10 -7.53 -22.97
N THR A 807 12.08 -7.83 -22.16
CA THR A 807 11.17 -8.95 -22.35
C THR A 807 9.83 -8.55 -22.97
N GLN A 808 9.60 -7.26 -23.24
CA GLN A 808 8.33 -6.79 -23.78
C GLN A 808 8.25 -6.98 -25.29
N LYS A 809 7.04 -7.24 -25.79
CA LYS A 809 6.72 -7.36 -27.22
C LYS A 809 5.95 -6.11 -27.68
N GLY A 810 5.84 -5.93 -29.00
CA GLY A 810 5.05 -4.86 -29.60
C GLY A 810 5.72 -3.48 -29.50
N PRO A 811 4.95 -2.37 -29.42
CA PRO A 811 5.48 -1.00 -29.40
C PRO A 811 6.49 -0.75 -28.26
N ASN A 812 6.36 -1.47 -27.15
CA ASN A 812 7.26 -1.33 -26.01
C ASN A 812 8.62 -2.02 -26.20
N ALA A 813 8.80 -2.85 -27.23
CA ALA A 813 10.06 -3.52 -27.51
C ALA A 813 11.18 -2.53 -27.93
N GLU A 814 10.81 -1.33 -28.39
CA GLU A 814 11.74 -0.25 -28.72
C GLU A 814 12.13 0.59 -27.49
N LEU A 815 11.45 0.41 -26.35
CA LEU A 815 11.72 1.15 -25.13
C LEU A 815 12.97 0.62 -24.43
N LYS A 816 13.82 1.54 -23.98
CA LYS A 816 15.06 1.25 -23.28
C LYS A 816 14.79 0.90 -21.81
N SER A 817 15.27 -0.25 -21.38
CA SER A 817 15.22 -0.70 -19.98
C SER A 817 16.12 0.13 -19.08
N HIS A 818 15.78 0.22 -17.79
CA HIS A 818 16.66 0.92 -16.84
C HIS A 818 18.05 0.22 -16.77
N PRO A 819 19.19 0.95 -16.76
CA PRO A 819 20.54 0.35 -16.81
C PRO A 819 20.85 -0.60 -15.64
N THR A 820 20.10 -0.52 -14.54
CA THR A 820 20.23 -1.44 -13.39
C THR A 820 20.00 -2.90 -13.76
N PHE A 821 19.14 -3.22 -14.72
CA PHE A 821 18.94 -4.62 -15.14
C PHE A 821 20.22 -5.17 -15.76
N LYS A 822 20.80 -4.44 -16.72
CA LYS A 822 22.09 -4.80 -17.33
C LYS A 822 23.22 -4.86 -16.31
N LEU A 823 23.27 -3.92 -15.36
CA LEU A 823 24.24 -3.94 -14.25
C LEU A 823 24.13 -5.24 -13.44
N LEU A 824 22.91 -5.63 -13.04
CA LEU A 824 22.70 -6.85 -12.26
C LEU A 824 23.04 -8.11 -13.07
N THR A 825 22.73 -8.15 -14.36
CA THR A 825 23.14 -9.24 -15.26
C THR A 825 24.67 -9.37 -15.31
N ASN A 826 25.38 -8.27 -15.57
CA ASN A 826 26.84 -8.26 -15.62
C ASN A 826 27.45 -8.77 -14.29
N ILE A 827 26.86 -8.39 -13.15
CA ILE A 827 27.26 -8.91 -11.83
C ILE A 827 26.98 -10.42 -11.70
N LEU A 828 25.80 -10.91 -12.11
CA LEU A 828 25.47 -12.34 -12.09
C LEU A 828 26.46 -13.16 -12.93
N ASP A 829 26.82 -12.64 -14.10
CA ASP A 829 27.81 -13.22 -15.01
C ASP A 829 29.24 -13.15 -14.46
N GLY A 830 29.48 -12.29 -13.48
CA GLY A 830 30.79 -12.08 -12.89
C GLY A 830 31.71 -11.24 -13.74
N THR A 831 31.16 -10.47 -14.69
CA THR A 831 31.93 -9.45 -15.40
C THR A 831 32.07 -8.20 -14.52
N ASP A 832 33.12 -7.42 -14.75
CA ASP A 832 33.29 -6.12 -14.09
C ASP A 832 32.74 -4.98 -14.95
N ASP A 833 31.94 -5.26 -15.98
CA ASP A 833 31.49 -4.23 -16.92
C ASP A 833 30.32 -3.44 -16.34
N PHE A 834 30.47 -2.12 -16.24
CA PHE A 834 29.36 -1.24 -15.86
C PHE A 834 28.59 -0.82 -17.12
N PRO A 835 27.24 -0.72 -17.09
CA PRO A 835 26.46 -0.31 -18.26
C PRO A 835 26.95 1.00 -18.89
N GLU A 836 27.20 1.00 -20.20
CA GLU A 836 27.60 2.20 -20.94
C GLU A 836 26.42 3.12 -21.24
N GLU A 837 25.29 2.53 -21.65
CA GLU A 837 24.04 3.24 -21.91
C GLU A 837 23.33 3.55 -20.59
N MET A 838 23.18 4.85 -20.33
CA MET A 838 22.58 5.37 -19.10
C MET A 838 21.16 5.91 -19.33
N GLU A 839 20.75 6.05 -20.59
CA GLU A 839 19.41 6.48 -20.96
C GLU A 839 18.42 5.34 -20.85
N TYR A 840 17.23 5.62 -20.36
CA TYR A 840 16.13 4.67 -20.31
C TYR A 840 14.81 5.37 -20.57
N ASN A 841 13.79 4.59 -20.94
CA ASN A 841 12.44 5.10 -21.05
C ASN A 841 11.70 4.89 -19.73
N GLU A 842 11.07 5.95 -19.23
CA GLU A 842 10.10 5.85 -18.16
C GLU A 842 8.70 5.98 -18.76
N GLN A 843 7.88 4.97 -18.48
CA GLN A 843 6.52 4.88 -18.98
C GLN A 843 5.55 4.94 -17.81
N TYR A 844 4.63 5.90 -17.80
CA TYR A 844 3.63 6.07 -16.75
C TYR A 844 2.33 6.66 -17.31
N PHE A 845 1.22 6.46 -16.60
CA PHE A 845 -0.04 7.12 -16.94
C PHE A 845 -0.14 8.49 -16.26
N LEU A 846 -0.51 9.53 -17.00
CA LEU A 846 -0.64 10.88 -16.48
C LEU A 846 -1.72 10.91 -15.40
N SER A 847 -1.31 11.20 -14.16
CA SER A 847 -2.25 11.29 -13.05
C SER A 847 -3.09 12.56 -13.12
N LEU A 848 -4.30 12.51 -12.57
CA LEU A 848 -5.18 13.68 -12.45
C LEU A 848 -4.50 14.85 -11.73
N THR A 849 -3.71 14.55 -10.70
CA THR A 849 -2.96 15.56 -9.93
C THR A 849 -1.85 16.19 -10.76
N ALA A 850 -1.02 15.38 -11.43
CA ALA A 850 0.05 15.86 -12.30
C ALA A 850 -0.50 16.72 -13.44
N TRP A 851 -1.61 16.28 -14.06
CA TRP A 851 -2.32 17.05 -15.07
C TRP A 851 -2.80 18.40 -14.52
N THR A 852 -3.50 18.41 -13.37
CA THR A 852 -4.00 19.66 -12.76
C THR A 852 -2.88 20.65 -12.43
N ILE A 853 -1.69 20.15 -12.07
CA ILE A 853 -0.49 20.96 -11.84
C ILE A 853 0.05 21.50 -13.16
N ALA A 854 0.16 20.65 -14.19
CA ALA A 854 0.61 21.04 -15.52
C ALA A 854 -0.26 22.15 -16.11
N GLN A 855 -1.59 22.02 -16.03
CA GLN A 855 -2.54 23.04 -16.51
C GLN A 855 -2.44 24.39 -15.80
N LYS A 856 -1.88 24.43 -14.58
CA LYS A 856 -1.65 25.68 -13.83
C LYS A 856 -0.25 26.24 -14.02
N SER A 857 0.65 25.49 -14.65
CA SER A 857 2.04 25.91 -14.85
C SER A 857 2.14 26.80 -16.07
N THR A 858 2.84 27.94 -15.95
CA THR A 858 3.05 28.85 -17.08
C THR A 858 4.26 28.48 -17.94
N ASN A 859 5.29 27.87 -17.34
CA ASN A 859 6.59 27.59 -18.00
C ASN A 859 7.11 26.15 -17.74
N GLY A 860 6.41 25.34 -16.95
CA GLY A 860 6.80 23.95 -16.67
C GLY A 860 5.89 22.96 -17.40
N TYR A 861 6.32 21.70 -17.51
CA TYR A 861 5.48 20.60 -17.98
C TYR A 861 5.00 20.69 -19.44
N THR A 862 5.76 21.37 -20.32
CA THR A 862 5.43 21.51 -21.74
C THR A 862 5.24 20.19 -22.49
N HIS A 863 5.86 19.11 -22.02
CA HIS A 863 5.71 17.76 -22.58
C HIS A 863 4.39 17.06 -22.21
N ILE A 864 3.64 17.59 -21.24
CA ILE A 864 2.33 17.05 -20.81
C ILE A 864 1.17 18.06 -20.86
N VAL A 865 1.39 19.29 -21.34
CA VAL A 865 0.34 20.34 -21.35
C VAL A 865 -0.84 19.98 -22.24
N ASP A 866 -0.57 19.31 -23.36
CA ASP A 866 -1.58 18.84 -24.33
C ASP A 866 -2.04 17.40 -24.04
N GLN A 867 -1.63 16.84 -22.89
CA GLN A 867 -2.02 15.49 -22.46
C GLN A 867 -3.17 15.58 -21.47
N HIS A 868 -3.93 14.50 -21.34
CA HIS A 868 -5.08 14.38 -20.45
C HIS A 868 -4.84 13.31 -19.36
N PRO A 869 -5.56 13.38 -18.22
CA PRO A 869 -5.48 12.34 -17.21
C PRO A 869 -5.77 10.96 -17.80
N GLY A 870 -4.90 9.99 -17.52
CA GLY A 870 -4.97 8.63 -18.08
C GLY A 870 -4.18 8.42 -19.36
N ASP A 871 -3.70 9.47 -20.03
CA ASP A 871 -2.83 9.32 -21.19
C ASP A 871 -1.48 8.71 -20.78
N GLU A 872 -0.94 7.84 -21.65
CA GLU A 872 0.37 7.23 -21.46
C GLU A 872 1.47 8.21 -21.83
N ILE A 873 2.40 8.43 -20.89
CA ILE A 873 3.56 9.29 -21.04
C ILE A 873 4.81 8.42 -21.10
N ILE A 874 5.63 8.64 -22.13
CA ILE A 874 6.95 8.04 -22.29
C ILE A 874 7.99 9.16 -22.28
N GLU A 875 8.87 9.13 -21.29
CA GLU A 875 9.97 10.07 -21.15
C GLU A 875 11.30 9.34 -21.29
N THR A 876 12.28 9.97 -21.93
CA THR A 876 13.66 9.49 -21.88
C THR A 876 14.35 10.16 -20.71
N ARG A 877 14.89 9.36 -19.79
CA ARG A 877 15.60 9.82 -18.58
C ARG A 877 17.01 9.24 -18.55
N THR A 878 17.89 9.86 -17.78
CA THR A 878 19.25 9.35 -17.55
C THR A 878 19.37 8.82 -16.12
N ALA A 879 19.75 7.56 -15.99
CA ALA A 879 19.97 6.94 -14.68
C ALA A 879 21.18 7.54 -13.98
N ARG A 880 21.03 7.80 -12.68
CA ARG A 880 22.10 8.30 -11.80
C ARG A 880 22.33 7.33 -10.66
N PHE A 881 23.58 6.99 -10.41
CA PHE A 881 23.92 6.07 -9.33
C PHE A 881 24.54 6.84 -8.17
N ASN A 882 23.78 6.97 -7.08
CA ASN A 882 24.18 7.65 -5.84
C ASN A 882 24.61 6.64 -4.75
N ASN A 883 25.29 7.09 -3.69
CA ASN A 883 25.83 6.26 -2.61
C ASN A 883 25.10 6.43 -1.26
N THR A 884 23.82 6.83 -1.27
CA THR A 884 22.97 6.92 -0.07
C THR A 884 22.62 5.56 0.56
N HIS A 885 23.02 4.46 -0.08
CA HIS A 885 22.87 3.09 0.41
C HIS A 885 24.11 2.56 1.15
N ILE A 886 25.22 3.29 1.11
CA ILE A 886 26.46 2.97 1.83
C ILE A 886 26.32 3.48 3.27
N PRO A 887 26.94 2.83 4.28
CA PRO A 887 26.91 3.29 5.66
C PRO A 887 27.01 4.82 5.81
N ILE A 888 26.03 5.38 6.48
CA ILE A 888 25.91 6.81 6.78
C ILE A 888 26.26 6.96 8.25
N LEU A 889 27.27 7.76 8.59
CA LEU A 889 27.65 7.94 9.99
C LEU A 889 26.71 8.94 10.67
N LYS A 890 26.37 10.04 10.00
CA LYS A 890 25.57 11.15 10.52
C LYS A 890 24.56 11.67 9.48
N ILE A 891 23.53 12.37 9.94
CA ILE A 891 22.49 12.95 9.07
C ILE A 891 23.09 13.88 8.01
N LYS A 892 24.06 14.73 8.39
CA LYS A 892 24.75 15.63 7.46
C LYS A 892 25.45 14.92 6.29
N ASP A 893 25.94 13.69 6.51
CA ASP A 893 26.55 12.90 5.44
C ASP A 893 25.49 12.47 4.42
N TYR A 894 24.28 12.14 4.89
CA TYR A 894 23.14 11.82 4.04
C TYR A 894 22.66 13.04 3.27
N GLU A 895 22.40 14.17 3.93
CA GLU A 895 21.95 15.42 3.29
C GLU A 895 22.91 15.80 2.15
N ARG A 896 24.22 15.77 2.41
CA ARG A 896 25.26 16.03 1.39
C ARG A 896 25.17 15.08 0.20
N ARG A 897 24.92 13.78 0.44
CA ARG A 897 24.81 12.76 -0.63
C ARG A 897 23.50 12.87 -1.38
N ASN A 898 22.38 13.14 -0.69
CA ASN A 898 21.05 13.20 -1.26
C ASN A 898 20.82 14.49 -2.07
N SER A 899 21.37 15.61 -1.63
CA SER A 899 21.25 16.92 -2.29
C SER A 899 22.23 17.13 -3.46
N ARG A 900 22.76 16.07 -4.05
CA ARG A 900 23.65 16.18 -5.22
C ARG A 900 22.86 16.67 -6.42
N LYS A 901 23.35 17.73 -7.05
CA LYS A 901 22.72 18.30 -8.24
C LYS A 901 22.97 17.38 -9.43
N ALA A 902 21.89 16.96 -10.09
CA ALA A 902 21.96 16.22 -11.35
C ALA A 902 22.41 17.10 -12.52
N GLU A 903 22.44 18.41 -12.35
CA GLU A 903 22.84 19.38 -13.35
C GLU A 903 23.76 20.47 -12.77
N ASN A 904 24.66 20.98 -13.60
CA ASN A 904 25.50 22.12 -13.30
C ASN A 904 25.52 23.07 -14.50
N HIS A 905 25.02 24.30 -14.31
CA HIS A 905 24.82 25.28 -15.39
C HIS A 905 24.01 24.72 -16.59
N GLY A 906 22.95 23.97 -16.30
CA GLY A 906 22.09 23.34 -17.31
C GLY A 906 22.71 22.15 -18.04
N LYS A 907 23.93 21.72 -17.66
CA LYS A 907 24.54 20.50 -18.19
C LYS A 907 24.34 19.35 -17.22
N PRO A 908 23.89 18.18 -17.68
CA PRO A 908 23.77 17.00 -16.83
C PRO A 908 25.15 16.62 -16.27
N VAL A 909 25.17 16.27 -14.98
CA VAL A 909 26.37 15.83 -14.27
C VAL A 909 26.19 14.38 -13.88
N GLU A 910 27.15 13.55 -14.28
CA GLU A 910 27.21 12.16 -13.84
C GLU A 910 27.62 12.08 -12.37
N PHE A 911 27.08 11.13 -11.62
CA PHE A 911 27.53 10.84 -10.26
C PHE A 911 28.72 9.88 -10.30
N PHE A 912 28.57 8.68 -9.74
CA PHE A 912 29.63 7.69 -9.72
C PHE A 912 29.73 6.90 -11.02
N GLU A 913 28.68 6.92 -11.86
CA GLU A 913 28.72 6.31 -13.19
C GLU A 913 29.79 6.92 -14.11
N ARG A 914 30.40 8.07 -13.76
CA ARG A 914 31.60 8.60 -14.44
C ARG A 914 32.79 7.64 -14.44
N ALA A 915 32.84 6.74 -13.46
CA ALA A 915 33.87 5.72 -13.34
C ALA A 915 33.55 4.43 -14.14
N ARG A 916 32.42 4.38 -14.87
CA ARG A 916 31.94 3.16 -15.57
C ARG A 916 32.94 2.54 -16.53
N LYS A 917 33.76 3.35 -17.21
CA LYS A 917 34.84 2.89 -18.10
C LYS A 917 35.93 2.06 -17.41
N TYR A 918 35.98 2.08 -16.08
CA TYR A 918 36.91 1.31 -15.27
C TYR A 918 36.23 0.13 -14.56
N GLY A 919 34.95 -0.12 -14.85
CA GLY A 919 34.19 -1.24 -14.34
C GLY A 919 33.38 -1.01 -13.05
N ILE A 920 32.58 -2.01 -12.68
CA ILE A 920 31.69 -2.01 -11.51
C ILE A 920 32.51 -1.83 -10.23
N SER A 921 33.64 -2.53 -10.10
CA SER A 921 34.52 -2.45 -8.95
C SER A 921 35.05 -1.04 -8.70
N ALA A 922 35.37 -0.29 -9.77
CA ALA A 922 35.80 1.10 -9.68
C ALA A 922 34.66 2.03 -9.25
N VAL A 923 33.46 1.84 -9.80
CA VAL A 923 32.26 2.59 -9.38
C VAL A 923 31.95 2.34 -7.90
N VAL A 924 31.91 1.08 -7.46
CA VAL A 924 31.64 0.72 -6.05
C VAL A 924 32.72 1.26 -5.12
N ARG A 925 34.00 1.23 -5.53
CA ARG A 925 35.09 1.84 -4.76
C ARG A 925 34.92 3.34 -4.61
N ALA A 926 34.62 4.05 -5.70
CA ALA A 926 34.36 5.49 -5.68
C ALA A 926 33.17 5.84 -4.78
N MET A 927 32.09 5.06 -4.84
CA MET A 927 30.94 5.22 -3.96
C MET A 927 31.32 5.04 -2.49
N ASN A 928 32.04 3.97 -2.13
CA ASN A 928 32.44 3.69 -0.75
C ASN A 928 33.42 4.74 -0.20
N ALA A 929 34.30 5.27 -1.05
CA ALA A 929 35.21 6.37 -0.70
C ALA A 929 34.51 7.75 -0.69
N ASP A 930 33.28 7.82 -1.17
CA ASP A 930 32.54 9.08 -1.38
C ASP A 930 33.30 10.07 -2.29
N GLU A 931 34.12 9.54 -3.22
CA GLU A 931 34.98 10.29 -4.13
C GLU A 931 34.24 10.59 -5.43
N LEU A 932 33.55 11.74 -5.50
CA LEU A 932 32.99 12.26 -6.76
C LEU A 932 34.04 12.99 -7.63
N SER A 933 35.14 13.44 -7.01
CA SER A 933 36.19 14.22 -7.67
C SER A 933 37.41 13.36 -7.96
N ARG A 934 37.50 12.85 -9.18
CA ARG A 934 38.77 12.69 -9.90
C ARG A 934 38.56 13.03 -11.37
#